data_AF-A0A2Z4FGZ1-F1
#
_entry.id   AF-A0A2Z4FGZ1-F1
#
_cell.length_a   1.000
_cell.length_b   1.000
_cell.length_c   1.000
_cell.angle_alpha   90.00
_cell.angle_beta   90.00
_cell.angle_gamma   90.00
#
_symmetry.space_group_name_H-M   'P 1'
#
loop_
_entity.id
_entity.type
_entity.pdbx_description
1 polymer ?
#
loop_
_entity_poly.entity_id
_entity_poly.type
_entity_poly.pdbx_seq_one_letter_code
_entity_poly.pdbx_strand_id
1 'polypeptide(L)'
;MTNTRSEINEYQRVKLTVISGPDVGLMRRFVARQCLGVGRGARNDLILSDGYVSNTHGELCFEDGGLVYRDLRSRHGTLVRVGEESVQLKDASAAQHIFVNDGAEIQVGRTLMRVEFEKIHVRDSGDMLGGGGPPISRPNRGADIDDYVDDTSEVKIKEWAETSPSVSTEMAKNFGGGARVGGPRLGSSNARPVARGPRETMITTAMPGVQTIPQNLARNDDSLAILFRLAGELNSQTQLDDILRLIVDAIFDAFDAANFFAITLADEPEDIAAAEPFLTRVRGKLPGKKDKEQGPLLSKSILRQVVESRESVLFVRDSLGDNISQSILDAQITACLCAPLQGQHSLLGIMQVDTRGMGGLFSKADLDLFSVFASNVAFALERAQLSDNIVEIFESFVAASVNAIEARDPTTAGHSQRVADYTVEFAETVNEVQAGVLAEVHMDRRELKELRYAALLHDFGKIAVPESVLGKEKRLAPDHLVLLAQRFETVKTLHYQRLIRGHFGKQQDALSAAHFQELEARYARDCAKIDQDLAFIMRVAEAPFLEDAQIERIKQIGARHYIGVDGKRCPLLTPFEVENLCIRRGTLNPEQWESMRSHARRSEQYLEQIPWGKELKKVPCIAGAHHEKLDGSGYPNGLVGPDILPQVRMLTIADIFDALTAADRPYRKAATADGAVRVLRMEAEDNKLDKDLVEVFALRVVPKLNLSGR
;
A
#
# COMPACT_ATOMS: atom_id res chain seq x y z
N MET A 1 31.30 -13.89 -16.11
CA MET A 1 31.98 -15.01 -15.41
C MET A 1 31.08 -15.42 -14.26
N THR A 2 30.93 -16.73 -14.09
CA THR A 2 29.76 -17.42 -13.53
C THR A 2 29.77 -17.44 -12.01
N ASN A 3 28.85 -16.69 -11.40
CA ASN A 3 28.50 -16.86 -10.00
C ASN A 3 27.91 -18.28 -9.82
N THR A 4 28.53 -19.10 -8.96
CA THR A 4 28.16 -20.51 -8.79
C THR A 4 26.88 -20.65 -7.99
N ARG A 5 25.98 -21.52 -8.45
CA ARG A 5 24.72 -21.85 -7.79
C ARG A 5 24.98 -22.33 -6.36
N SER A 6 24.34 -21.68 -5.40
CA SER A 6 24.44 -22.02 -3.99
C SER A 6 23.78 -23.37 -3.69
N GLU A 7 24.37 -24.24 -2.85
CA GLU A 7 23.74 -25.47 -2.33
C GLU A 7 22.66 -25.17 -1.26
N ILE A 8 21.78 -24.19 -1.50
CA ILE A 8 20.75 -23.74 -0.56
C ILE A 8 19.42 -24.41 -0.88
N ASN A 9 18.74 -24.91 0.16
CA ASN A 9 17.38 -25.46 0.03
C ASN A 9 16.32 -24.34 0.14
N GLU A 10 15.28 -24.37 -0.68
CA GLU A 10 14.17 -23.41 -0.67
C GLU A 10 13.44 -23.29 0.70
N TYR A 11 13.52 -24.34 1.54
CA TYR A 11 12.93 -24.34 2.89
C TYR A 11 13.91 -23.91 4.00
N GLN A 12 15.14 -23.49 3.65
CA GLN A 12 16.15 -23.08 4.62
C GLN A 12 15.82 -21.69 5.20
N ARG A 13 16.07 -21.50 6.50
CA ARG A 13 15.91 -20.19 7.14
C ARG A 13 17.11 -19.31 6.82
N VAL A 14 16.81 -18.10 6.35
CA VAL A 14 17.77 -17.06 6.02
C VAL A 14 17.61 -15.93 7.03
N LYS A 15 18.74 -15.46 7.55
CA LYS A 15 18.82 -14.32 8.45
C LYS A 15 19.61 -13.21 7.75
N LEU A 16 18.95 -12.07 7.56
CA LEU A 16 19.57 -10.85 7.04
C LEU A 16 19.77 -9.86 8.20
N THR A 17 21.01 -9.42 8.40
CA THR A 17 21.37 -8.51 9.52
C THR A 17 22.09 -7.29 8.99
N VAL A 18 21.66 -6.09 9.38
CA VAL A 18 22.37 -4.85 9.10
C VAL A 18 23.59 -4.76 10.02
N ILE A 19 24.79 -4.79 9.44
CA ILE A 19 26.07 -4.79 10.15
C ILE A 19 26.78 -3.42 10.14
N SER A 20 26.41 -2.52 9.23
CA SER A 20 26.87 -1.11 9.18
C SER A 20 25.79 -0.22 8.56
N GLY A 21 25.74 1.06 8.92
CA GLY A 21 24.75 2.04 8.42
C GLY A 21 23.84 2.63 9.51
N PRO A 22 22.79 3.39 9.13
CA PRO A 22 21.85 4.01 10.07
C PRO A 22 21.06 2.99 10.92
N ASP A 23 20.78 1.81 10.36
CA ASP A 23 19.93 0.78 10.98
C ASP A 23 20.72 -0.39 11.56
N VAL A 24 21.96 -0.16 12.04
CA VAL A 24 22.81 -1.23 12.60
C VAL A 24 22.07 -2.03 13.68
N GLY A 25 22.11 -3.36 13.53
CA GLY A 25 21.42 -4.30 14.43
C GLY A 25 19.99 -4.64 14.00
N LEU A 26 19.42 -3.94 13.02
CA LEU A 26 18.15 -4.33 12.41
C LEU A 26 18.32 -5.70 11.72
N MET A 27 17.38 -6.60 11.99
CA MET A 27 17.44 -7.97 11.48
C MET A 27 16.07 -8.48 11.02
N ARG A 28 16.10 -9.31 9.97
CA ARG A 28 14.94 -10.02 9.44
C ARG A 28 15.26 -11.48 9.18
N ARG A 29 14.31 -12.35 9.53
CA ARG A 29 14.36 -13.79 9.26
C ARG A 29 13.23 -14.16 8.33
N PHE A 30 13.52 -14.96 7.32
CA PHE A 30 12.55 -15.44 6.35
C PHE A 30 12.95 -16.83 5.84
N VAL A 31 12.01 -17.55 5.24
CA VAL A 31 12.31 -18.83 4.58
C VAL A 31 12.68 -18.53 3.14
N ALA A 32 13.73 -19.17 2.60
CA ALA A 32 14.27 -18.81 1.28
C ALA A 32 13.23 -18.76 0.14
N ARG A 33 12.21 -19.64 0.14
CA ARG A 33 11.07 -19.61 -0.81
C ARG A 33 10.25 -18.31 -0.82
N GLN A 34 10.40 -17.45 0.18
CA GLN A 34 9.75 -16.14 0.27
C GLN A 34 10.65 -15.10 -0.41
N CYS A 35 10.04 -14.20 -1.17
CA CYS A 35 10.73 -13.00 -1.64
C CYS A 35 10.73 -11.95 -0.53
N LEU A 36 11.93 -11.46 -0.18
CA LEU A 36 12.12 -10.41 0.82
C LEU A 36 12.48 -9.09 0.12
N GLY A 37 11.60 -8.11 0.19
CA GLY A 37 11.87 -6.75 -0.28
C GLY A 37 12.75 -5.97 0.69
N VAL A 38 13.69 -5.18 0.14
CA VAL A 38 14.58 -4.28 0.88
C VAL A 38 14.46 -2.87 0.31
N GLY A 39 14.21 -1.88 1.16
CA GLY A 39 14.08 -0.49 0.73
C GLY A 39 13.64 0.44 1.85
N ARG A 40 13.42 1.71 1.52
CA ARG A 40 12.93 2.73 2.49
C ARG A 40 11.41 2.74 2.64
N GLY A 41 10.69 2.21 1.65
CA GLY A 41 9.23 2.20 1.63
C GLY A 41 8.65 1.24 2.67
N ALA A 42 7.52 1.62 3.28
CA ALA A 42 6.84 0.82 4.30
C ALA A 42 6.32 -0.55 3.80
N ARG A 43 6.31 -0.77 2.48
CA ARG A 43 5.91 -2.04 1.84
C ARG A 43 7.04 -3.08 1.77
N ASN A 44 8.28 -2.74 2.11
CA ASN A 44 9.38 -3.70 2.13
C ASN A 44 9.39 -4.49 3.44
N ASP A 45 9.83 -5.75 3.38
CA ASP A 45 9.97 -6.60 4.56
C ASP A 45 11.12 -6.14 5.48
N LEU A 46 12.19 -5.59 4.87
CA LEU A 46 13.27 -4.88 5.56
C LEU A 46 13.25 -3.40 5.17
N ILE A 47 12.71 -2.58 6.08
CA ILE A 47 12.65 -1.12 5.95
C ILE A 47 13.95 -0.52 6.48
N LEU A 48 14.65 0.24 5.63
CA LEU A 48 15.89 0.93 5.97
C LEU A 48 15.66 2.44 6.04
N SER A 49 16.23 3.13 7.01
CA SER A 49 16.14 4.58 7.19
C SER A 49 17.16 5.38 6.38
N ASP A 50 18.10 4.70 5.72
CA ASP A 50 19.15 5.32 4.91
C ASP A 50 18.59 6.05 3.68
N GLY A 51 18.79 7.36 3.61
CA GLY A 51 18.32 8.23 2.52
C GLY A 51 18.94 7.94 1.14
N TYR A 52 20.03 7.17 1.06
CA TYR A 52 20.60 6.71 -0.21
C TYR A 52 19.93 5.42 -0.71
N VAL A 53 19.01 4.84 0.07
CA VAL A 53 18.24 3.66 -0.28
C VAL A 53 16.92 4.09 -0.92
N SER A 54 16.64 3.59 -2.13
CA SER A 54 15.37 3.83 -2.83
C SER A 54 14.18 3.21 -2.08
N ASN A 55 12.97 3.72 -2.31
CA ASN A 55 11.77 3.21 -1.64
C ASN A 55 11.59 1.69 -1.87
N THR A 56 11.87 1.17 -3.05
CA THR A 56 12.00 -0.27 -3.32
C THR A 56 13.37 -0.46 -3.97
N HIS A 57 14.37 -0.87 -3.19
CA HIS A 57 15.76 -0.86 -3.65
C HIS A 57 16.14 -2.18 -4.31
N GLY A 58 15.79 -3.29 -3.69
CA GLY A 58 16.08 -4.62 -4.20
C GLY A 58 15.29 -5.70 -3.48
N GLU A 59 15.39 -6.92 -3.98
CA GLU A 59 14.70 -8.08 -3.41
C GLU A 59 15.64 -9.29 -3.32
N LEU A 60 15.40 -10.14 -2.32
CA LEU A 60 16.00 -11.46 -2.17
C LEU A 60 14.93 -12.51 -2.45
N CYS A 61 15.09 -13.27 -3.54
CA CYS A 61 14.16 -14.33 -3.94
C CYS A 61 14.91 -15.63 -4.21
N PHE A 62 14.23 -16.77 -4.03
CA PHE A 62 14.79 -18.06 -4.41
C PHE A 62 14.44 -18.38 -5.85
N GLU A 63 15.48 -18.52 -6.69
CA GLU A 63 15.33 -18.70 -8.14
C GLU A 63 16.42 -19.63 -8.66
N ASP A 64 16.08 -20.42 -9.68
CA ASP A 64 16.99 -21.38 -10.32
C ASP A 64 17.78 -22.25 -9.32
N GLY A 65 17.15 -22.54 -8.17
CA GLY A 65 17.70 -23.32 -7.07
C GLY A 65 18.84 -22.69 -6.29
N GLY A 66 18.80 -21.36 -6.09
CA GLY A 66 19.64 -20.64 -5.13
C GLY A 66 18.97 -19.34 -4.67
N LEU A 67 19.49 -18.73 -3.59
CA LEU A 67 19.01 -17.41 -3.15
C LEU A 67 19.68 -16.34 -4.00
N VAL A 68 18.89 -15.42 -4.54
CA VAL A 68 19.34 -14.43 -5.53
C VAL A 68 18.96 -13.04 -5.06
N TYR A 69 19.93 -12.13 -5.08
CA TYR A 69 19.67 -10.70 -4.89
C TYR A 69 19.47 -10.01 -6.24
N ARG A 70 18.43 -9.20 -6.33
CA ARG A 70 18.11 -8.36 -7.49
C ARG A 70 18.02 -6.91 -7.08
N ASP A 71 18.69 -6.06 -7.86
CA ASP A 71 18.51 -4.62 -7.77
C ASP A 71 17.27 -4.20 -8.59
N LEU A 72 16.31 -3.54 -7.94
CA LEU A 72 15.02 -3.15 -8.52
C LEU A 72 15.03 -1.71 -9.03
N ARG A 73 16.09 -1.31 -9.74
CA ARG A 73 16.34 0.05 -10.28
C ARG A 73 16.71 1.06 -9.20
N SER A 74 17.63 0.69 -8.33
CA SER A 74 18.18 1.62 -7.35
C SER A 74 18.96 2.76 -8.04
N ARG A 75 18.84 3.99 -7.52
CA ARG A 75 19.52 5.17 -8.11
C ARG A 75 21.05 5.08 -8.07
N HIS A 76 21.59 4.41 -7.05
CA HIS A 76 23.03 4.36 -6.79
C HIS A 76 23.66 2.99 -7.10
N GLY A 77 22.86 1.98 -7.42
CA GLY A 77 23.29 0.60 -7.59
C GLY A 77 23.52 -0.11 -6.25
N THR A 78 23.49 -1.44 -6.29
CA THR A 78 23.81 -2.30 -5.14
C THR A 78 25.18 -2.93 -5.32
N LEU A 79 26.03 -2.91 -4.29
CA LEU A 79 27.29 -3.67 -4.29
C LEU A 79 27.08 -4.96 -3.49
N VAL A 80 27.26 -6.11 -4.13
CA VAL A 80 27.16 -7.42 -3.48
C VAL A 80 28.54 -8.08 -3.44
N ARG A 81 28.96 -8.50 -2.24
CA ARG A 81 30.20 -9.25 -2.00
C ARG A 81 29.88 -10.69 -1.63
N VAL A 82 30.45 -11.63 -2.37
CA VAL A 82 30.30 -13.07 -2.13
C VAL A 82 31.70 -13.67 -2.08
N GLY A 83 32.18 -14.04 -0.88
CA GLY A 83 33.56 -14.46 -0.69
C GLY A 83 34.56 -13.33 -0.97
N GLU A 84 35.53 -13.57 -1.86
CA GLU A 84 36.51 -12.56 -2.29
C GLU A 84 36.04 -11.70 -3.49
N GLU A 85 34.89 -12.03 -4.08
CA GLU A 85 34.36 -11.33 -5.26
C GLU A 85 33.39 -10.22 -4.86
N SER A 86 33.46 -9.09 -5.56
CA SER A 86 32.55 -7.95 -5.39
C SER A 86 31.94 -7.55 -6.74
N VAL A 87 30.62 -7.45 -6.80
CA VAL A 87 29.88 -7.15 -8.01
C VAL A 87 29.00 -5.92 -7.77
N GLN A 88 29.17 -4.90 -8.61
CA GLN A 88 28.32 -3.72 -8.61
C GLN A 88 27.17 -3.92 -9.59
N LEU A 89 25.94 -3.93 -9.09
CA LEU A 89 24.71 -3.99 -9.87
C LEU A 89 24.23 -2.56 -10.15
N LYS A 90 24.08 -2.17 -11.43
CA LYS A 90 23.50 -0.88 -11.84
C LYS A 90 22.90 -1.00 -13.25
N ASP A 91 21.64 -0.57 -13.39
CA ASP A 91 20.81 -0.51 -14.61
C ASP A 91 20.25 -1.85 -15.18
N ALA A 92 18.94 -1.83 -15.46
CA ALA A 92 18.08 -2.98 -15.78
C ALA A 92 18.05 -3.40 -17.27
N SER A 93 19.16 -3.23 -18.02
CA SER A 93 19.18 -3.63 -19.44
C SER A 93 19.38 -5.14 -19.67
N ALA A 94 19.73 -5.88 -18.62
CA ALA A 94 19.57 -7.32 -18.51
C ALA A 94 19.44 -7.64 -17.01
N ALA A 95 18.61 -8.60 -16.62
CA ALA A 95 18.46 -9.04 -15.24
C ALA A 95 19.81 -9.53 -14.67
N GLN A 96 20.62 -8.62 -14.14
CA GLN A 96 21.83 -8.93 -13.38
C GLN A 96 21.38 -9.36 -12.00
N HIS A 97 21.12 -10.64 -11.85
CA HIS A 97 20.74 -11.27 -10.61
C HIS A 97 21.95 -12.04 -10.09
N ILE A 98 22.26 -11.92 -8.79
CA ILE A 98 23.48 -12.49 -8.21
C ILE A 98 23.10 -13.53 -7.15
N PHE A 99 23.60 -14.75 -7.30
CA PHE A 99 23.48 -15.77 -6.26
C PHE A 99 24.23 -15.34 -5.00
N VAL A 100 23.56 -15.49 -3.86
CA VAL A 100 24.01 -15.08 -2.54
C VAL A 100 24.28 -16.34 -1.73
N ASN A 101 25.51 -16.47 -1.21
CA ASN A 101 25.93 -17.59 -0.36
C ASN A 101 25.95 -17.20 1.12
N ASP A 102 26.16 -18.19 2.00
CA ASP A 102 26.33 -17.95 3.43
C ASP A 102 27.51 -17.01 3.70
N GLY A 103 27.27 -15.97 4.50
CA GLY A 103 28.24 -14.92 4.80
C GLY A 103 28.36 -13.82 3.75
N ALA A 104 27.54 -13.82 2.68
CA ALA A 104 27.54 -12.76 1.68
C ALA A 104 27.15 -11.40 2.29
N GLU A 105 27.77 -10.33 1.78
CA GLU A 105 27.52 -8.96 2.21
C GLU A 105 26.88 -8.15 1.09
N ILE A 106 25.80 -7.43 1.40
CA ILE A 106 25.02 -6.65 0.45
C ILE A 106 25.05 -5.20 0.93
N GLN A 107 25.69 -4.32 0.16
CA GLN A 107 25.77 -2.90 0.44
C GLN A 107 24.79 -2.13 -0.43
N VAL A 108 23.86 -1.46 0.23
CA VAL A 108 22.74 -0.71 -0.32
C VAL A 108 22.84 0.70 0.24
N GLY A 109 23.24 1.66 -0.58
CA GLY A 109 23.59 3.00 -0.08
C GLY A 109 24.77 2.95 0.90
N ARG A 110 24.56 3.43 2.12
CA ARG A 110 25.51 3.37 3.26
C ARG A 110 25.25 2.17 4.17
N THR A 111 24.15 1.46 3.99
CA THR A 111 23.78 0.27 4.75
C THR A 111 24.47 -0.97 4.21
N LEU A 112 25.21 -1.66 5.07
CA LEU A 112 25.81 -2.96 4.78
C LEU A 112 25.06 -4.05 5.53
N MET A 113 24.58 -5.05 4.81
CA MET A 113 23.85 -6.20 5.36
C MET A 113 24.64 -7.48 5.16
N ARG A 114 24.52 -8.41 6.10
CA ARG A 114 25.09 -9.75 5.98
C ARG A 114 23.99 -10.81 5.96
N VAL A 115 24.16 -11.78 5.08
CA VAL A 115 23.26 -12.92 4.88
C VAL A 115 23.86 -14.13 5.60
N GLU A 116 23.10 -14.75 6.50
CA GLU A 116 23.49 -15.95 7.24
C GLU A 116 22.41 -17.03 7.10
N PHE A 117 22.82 -18.28 6.87
CA PHE A 117 21.90 -19.41 6.78
C PHE A 117 21.87 -20.20 8.10
N GLU A 118 20.69 -20.37 8.68
CA GLU A 118 20.54 -21.12 9.92
C GLU A 118 20.55 -22.64 9.61
N LYS A 119 21.43 -23.41 10.28
CA LYS A 119 21.42 -24.88 10.18
C LYS A 119 20.22 -25.45 10.94
N ILE A 120 19.21 -25.90 10.20
CA ILE A 120 18.03 -26.58 10.76
C ILE A 120 18.49 -27.92 11.36
N HIS A 121 18.41 -28.06 12.68
CA HIS A 121 18.47 -29.38 13.32
C HIS A 121 17.12 -30.07 13.13
N VAL A 122 17.15 -31.35 12.72
CA VAL A 122 15.99 -32.19 12.33
C VAL A 122 15.08 -32.56 13.53
N ARG A 123 14.74 -31.60 14.41
CA ARG A 123 13.80 -31.81 15.52
C ARG A 123 12.58 -30.89 15.53
N ASP A 124 12.50 -29.92 14.62
CA ASP A 124 11.36 -28.97 14.56
C ASP A 124 10.46 -29.13 13.32
N SER A 125 10.40 -30.32 12.74
CA SER A 125 9.46 -30.64 11.63
C SER A 125 8.02 -30.90 12.08
N GLY A 126 7.67 -30.56 13.33
CA GLY A 126 6.33 -30.73 13.91
C GLY A 126 5.41 -29.51 13.84
N ASP A 127 5.94 -28.30 13.71
CA ASP A 127 5.16 -27.04 13.79
C ASP A 127 4.88 -26.39 12.42
N MET A 128 5.10 -27.13 11.33
CA MET A 128 4.92 -26.64 9.95
C MET A 128 3.46 -26.73 9.44
N LEU A 129 2.47 -26.83 10.32
CA LEU A 129 1.04 -26.72 10.02
C LEU A 129 0.26 -26.16 11.23
N GLY A 130 0.35 -24.86 11.49
CA GLY A 130 -0.44 -24.24 12.56
C GLY A 130 -0.13 -22.76 12.81
N GLY A 131 -0.79 -21.87 12.07
CA GLY A 131 -0.79 -20.45 12.37
C GLY A 131 -1.73 -20.13 13.54
N GLY A 132 -1.27 -20.32 14.77
CA GLY A 132 -1.87 -19.78 15.98
C GLY A 132 -0.81 -19.02 16.76
N GLY A 133 -0.98 -17.71 16.92
CA GLY A 133 -0.05 -16.88 17.71
C GLY A 133 0.06 -17.38 19.17
N PRO A 134 1.21 -17.18 19.83
CA PRO A 134 1.42 -17.71 21.18
C PRO A 134 0.59 -16.93 22.22
N PRO A 135 0.03 -17.61 23.24
CA PRO A 135 -0.72 -16.96 24.30
C PRO A 135 0.24 -16.25 25.27
N ILE A 136 -0.10 -15.01 25.63
CA ILE A 136 0.54 -14.28 26.71
C ILE A 136 0.12 -14.95 28.04
N SER A 137 1.06 -15.67 28.64
CA SER A 137 0.93 -16.29 29.95
C SER A 137 0.85 -15.24 31.07
N ARG A 138 -0.29 -15.19 31.77
CA ARG A 138 -0.41 -14.56 33.10
C ARG A 138 0.05 -15.54 34.19
N PRO A 139 0.73 -15.07 35.26
CA PRO A 139 1.13 -15.93 36.37
C PRO A 139 -0.06 -16.22 37.29
N ASN A 140 -0.11 -17.44 37.81
CA ASN A 140 -1.16 -17.95 38.69
C ASN A 140 -0.60 -18.15 40.11
N ARG A 141 -1.27 -17.61 41.12
CA ARG A 141 -1.33 -17.92 42.56
C ARG A 141 -2.27 -16.85 43.15
N GLY A 142 -3.38 -17.10 43.85
CA GLY A 142 -3.89 -18.27 44.55
C GLY A 142 -4.43 -17.78 45.90
N ALA A 143 -5.61 -18.27 46.29
CA ALA A 143 -6.24 -18.25 47.61
C ALA A 143 -7.21 -17.08 47.98
N ASP A 144 -8.46 -17.50 48.19
CA ASP A 144 -9.30 -17.32 49.38
C ASP A 144 -10.25 -16.11 49.56
N ILE A 145 -11.55 -16.49 49.56
CA ILE A 145 -12.62 -16.23 50.57
C ILE A 145 -13.38 -14.90 50.53
N ASP A 146 -14.72 -15.07 50.46
CA ASP A 146 -15.87 -14.27 50.94
C ASP A 146 -15.64 -12.86 51.52
N ASP A 147 -16.37 -11.85 51.04
CA ASP A 147 -17.60 -11.35 51.70
C ASP A 147 -18.14 -10.04 51.06
N TYR A 148 -19.47 -9.97 51.00
CA TYR A 148 -20.39 -8.85 51.24
C TYR A 148 -20.10 -7.37 50.79
N VAL A 149 -21.11 -6.83 50.08
CA VAL A 149 -21.78 -5.50 50.19
C VAL A 149 -21.35 -4.32 49.30
N ASP A 150 -22.26 -4.03 48.37
CA ASP A 150 -22.88 -2.73 48.01
C ASP A 150 -22.31 -1.47 48.68
N ASP A 151 -21.70 -0.58 47.91
CA ASP A 151 -22.00 0.85 48.05
C ASP A 151 -21.66 1.64 46.78
N THR A 152 -22.70 2.31 46.30
CA THR A 152 -22.66 3.42 45.36
C THR A 152 -21.74 4.54 45.82
N SER A 153 -20.77 4.93 45.00
CA SER A 153 -20.24 6.30 45.06
C SER A 153 -19.76 6.79 43.70
N GLU A 154 -20.34 7.91 43.31
CA GLU A 154 -20.04 8.76 42.18
C GLU A 154 -18.54 9.08 42.07
N VAL A 155 -17.95 8.91 40.89
CA VAL A 155 -16.71 9.61 40.53
C VAL A 155 -16.99 10.48 39.31
N LYS A 156 -16.95 11.79 39.59
CA LYS A 156 -17.14 12.93 38.69
C LYS A 156 -16.25 12.85 37.45
N ILE A 157 -16.88 12.96 36.29
CA ILE A 157 -16.25 13.32 35.01
C ILE A 157 -15.81 14.78 35.12
N LYS A 158 -14.54 15.06 34.83
CA LYS A 158 -14.00 16.42 34.71
C LYS A 158 -13.82 16.72 33.22
N GLU A 159 -14.74 17.52 32.69
CA GLU A 159 -14.60 18.21 31.41
C GLU A 159 -13.45 19.22 31.50
N TRP A 160 -12.64 19.32 30.44
CA TRP A 160 -11.86 20.52 30.17
C TRP A 160 -12.15 21.03 28.76
N ALA A 161 -12.69 22.24 28.75
CA ALA A 161 -13.19 22.98 27.61
C ALA A 161 -12.07 23.73 26.86
N GLU A 162 -12.37 23.94 25.59
CA GLU A 162 -11.71 24.74 24.58
C GLU A 162 -11.50 26.20 25.02
N THR A 163 -10.36 26.78 24.64
CA THR A 163 -10.25 28.24 24.46
C THR A 163 -9.35 28.56 23.26
N SER A 164 -10.00 29.04 22.20
CA SER A 164 -9.40 29.95 21.21
C SER A 164 -9.84 31.38 21.56
N PRO A 165 -9.06 32.41 21.18
CA PRO A 165 -9.68 33.67 20.79
C PRO A 165 -9.22 34.12 19.40
N SER A 166 -10.22 34.23 18.54
CA SER A 166 -10.25 35.01 17.30
C SER A 166 -10.12 36.51 17.60
N VAL A 167 -9.30 37.20 16.82
CA VAL A 167 -9.22 38.67 16.76
C VAL A 167 -10.39 39.20 15.90
N SER A 168 -11.13 40.17 16.42
CA SER A 168 -12.11 40.97 15.69
C SER A 168 -11.79 42.46 15.79
N THR A 169 -12.27 43.16 14.78
CA THR A 169 -11.99 44.52 14.28
C THR A 169 -12.52 45.66 15.16
N GLU A 170 -12.05 46.88 14.83
CA GLU A 170 -12.52 48.23 15.21
C GLU A 170 -12.07 48.84 16.55
N MET A 171 -11.25 49.90 16.50
CA MET A 171 -11.75 51.29 16.45
C MET A 171 -10.59 52.30 16.32
N ALA A 172 -10.75 53.23 15.38
CA ALA A 172 -9.93 54.41 15.22
C ALA A 172 -10.39 55.56 16.13
N LYS A 173 -9.43 56.44 16.47
CA LYS A 173 -9.52 57.90 16.74
C LYS A 173 -9.08 58.37 18.14
N ASN A 174 -8.11 59.29 18.07
CA ASN A 174 -7.99 60.56 18.81
C ASN A 174 -6.92 60.71 19.91
N PHE A 175 -6.30 61.89 19.82
CA PHE A 175 -5.38 62.60 20.74
C PHE A 175 -3.95 62.03 20.82
N GLY A 176 -2.87 62.73 20.45
CA GLY A 176 -2.63 64.18 20.32
C GLY A 176 -2.02 64.72 21.61
N GLY A 177 -0.73 65.09 21.58
CA GLY A 177 -0.08 65.85 22.65
C GLY A 177 1.31 65.36 23.02
N GLY A 178 2.31 66.23 22.86
CA GLY A 178 3.71 65.95 23.14
C GLY A 178 4.15 66.28 24.56
N ALA A 179 5.33 65.81 24.93
CA ALA A 179 6.18 66.41 25.96
C ALA A 179 7.62 65.90 25.81
N ARG A 180 8.55 66.86 25.71
CA ARG A 180 9.99 66.65 25.91
C ARG A 180 10.30 66.50 27.41
N VAL A 181 11.53 66.03 27.68
CA VAL A 181 12.44 66.36 28.79
C VAL A 181 12.76 65.18 29.72
N GLY A 182 14.07 64.90 29.86
CA GLY A 182 14.66 64.44 31.12
C GLY A 182 15.60 63.25 31.01
N GLY A 183 16.90 63.50 30.83
CA GLY A 183 17.92 62.55 31.27
C GLY A 183 18.02 62.50 32.80
N PRO A 184 18.64 61.46 33.38
CA PRO A 184 19.96 61.70 33.97
C PRO A 184 21.00 60.60 33.68
N ARG A 185 22.24 60.99 33.96
CA ARG A 185 23.52 60.31 33.70
C ARG A 185 23.90 59.26 34.78
N LEU A 186 24.86 58.43 34.36
CA LEU A 186 25.98 57.81 35.09
C LEU A 186 25.75 56.51 35.88
N GLY A 187 26.34 55.44 35.34
CA GLY A 187 26.81 54.26 36.06
C GLY A 187 27.88 53.56 35.22
N SER A 188 29.15 53.84 35.49
CA SER A 188 30.32 53.27 34.82
C SER A 188 30.66 51.88 35.37
N SER A 189 30.93 50.91 34.49
CA SER A 189 31.87 49.82 34.77
C SER A 189 32.40 49.17 33.48
N ASN A 190 33.67 49.44 33.20
CA ASN A 190 34.65 48.64 32.45
C ASN A 190 34.14 47.45 31.61
N ALA A 191 34.20 47.60 30.28
CA ALA A 191 34.51 46.49 29.37
C ALA A 191 35.51 46.99 28.32
N ARG A 192 36.66 46.32 28.23
CA ARG A 192 37.73 46.56 27.26
C ARG A 192 37.21 46.38 25.82
N PRO A 193 37.70 47.13 24.82
CA PRO A 193 37.36 46.85 23.43
C PRO A 193 38.10 45.57 22.99
N VAL A 194 37.34 44.53 22.66
CA VAL A 194 37.87 43.38 21.93
C VAL A 194 38.12 43.83 20.49
N ALA A 195 39.36 43.68 20.04
CA ALA A 195 39.79 44.02 18.69
C ALA A 195 38.95 43.28 17.64
N ARG A 196 38.40 44.02 16.67
CA ARG A 196 37.80 43.44 15.45
C ARG A 196 38.92 42.85 14.59
N GLY A 197 38.86 41.55 14.33
CA GLY A 197 39.66 40.90 13.27
C GLY A 197 39.13 41.21 11.86
N PRO A 198 39.92 40.93 10.80
CA PRO A 198 39.57 41.23 9.41
C PRO A 198 38.36 40.40 8.94
N ARG A 199 37.53 40.97 8.04
CA ARG A 199 36.18 40.47 7.68
C ARG A 199 36.16 39.78 6.33
N GLU A 200 35.51 38.61 6.26
CA GLU A 200 34.91 38.08 5.03
C GLU A 200 33.85 39.09 4.53
N THR A 201 33.88 39.47 3.25
CA THR A 201 32.84 40.34 2.68
C THR A 201 31.68 39.49 2.20
N MET A 202 30.82 39.10 3.13
CA MET A 202 29.53 38.48 2.80
C MET A 202 28.46 39.55 2.69
N ILE A 203 27.79 39.58 1.53
CA ILE A 203 26.61 40.41 1.31
C ILE A 203 25.41 39.49 1.48
N THR A 204 24.60 39.72 2.51
CA THR A 204 23.32 39.02 2.67
C THR A 204 22.18 39.91 2.20
N THR A 205 21.16 39.26 1.65
CA THR A 205 19.87 39.89 1.38
C THR A 205 18.81 39.05 2.06
N ALA A 206 18.14 39.65 3.05
CA ALA A 206 16.96 39.07 3.67
C ALA A 206 15.95 38.73 2.58
N MET A 207 15.36 37.53 2.61
CA MET A 207 14.24 37.17 1.73
C MET A 207 13.14 38.19 1.94
N PRO A 208 12.94 39.15 1.03
CA PRO A 208 11.89 40.12 1.21
C PRO A 208 10.58 39.39 0.94
N GLY A 209 9.52 39.67 1.70
CA GLY A 209 8.19 39.30 1.23
C GLY A 209 8.04 39.80 -0.20
N VAL A 210 7.49 38.97 -1.10
CA VAL A 210 7.40 39.14 -2.57
C VAL A 210 7.01 40.57 -3.03
N GLN A 211 6.48 41.39 -2.13
CA GLN A 211 6.06 42.77 -2.31
C GLN A 211 7.17 43.85 -2.41
N THR A 212 8.41 43.65 -1.91
CA THR A 212 9.44 44.73 -1.92
C THR A 212 10.51 44.60 -3.02
N ILE A 213 10.58 43.45 -3.66
CA ILE A 213 11.50 43.13 -4.76
C ILE A 213 11.21 43.90 -6.08
N PRO A 214 9.94 44.20 -6.46
CA PRO A 214 9.64 44.83 -7.75
C PRO A 214 10.29 46.20 -7.96
N GLN A 215 10.58 46.96 -6.89
CA GLN A 215 11.09 48.34 -7.01
C GLN A 215 12.54 48.41 -7.48
N ASN A 216 13.37 47.41 -7.20
CA ASN A 216 14.76 47.34 -7.66
C ASN A 216 14.91 46.65 -9.03
N LEU A 217 14.03 45.67 -9.33
CA LEU A 217 14.01 44.96 -10.61
C LEU A 217 13.35 45.76 -11.75
N ALA A 218 12.47 46.71 -11.45
CA ALA A 218 11.84 47.59 -12.44
C ALA A 218 12.81 48.49 -13.24
N ARG A 219 14.12 48.47 -12.94
CA ARG A 219 15.16 49.23 -13.68
C ARG A 219 15.84 48.43 -14.80
N ASN A 220 15.61 47.12 -14.90
CA ASN A 220 16.23 46.24 -15.91
C ASN A 220 15.16 45.38 -16.61
N ASP A 221 14.81 45.73 -17.85
CA ASP A 221 13.76 45.05 -18.63
C ASP A 221 14.09 43.58 -18.94
N ASP A 222 15.38 43.25 -19.15
CA ASP A 222 15.81 41.89 -19.51
C ASP A 222 15.65 40.88 -18.35
N SER A 223 15.93 41.29 -17.10
CA SER A 223 15.79 40.42 -15.93
C SER A 223 14.33 40.05 -15.64
N LEU A 224 13.40 40.98 -15.88
CA LEU A 224 11.97 40.73 -15.74
C LEU A 224 11.44 39.77 -16.82
N ALA A 225 11.93 39.88 -18.06
CA ALA A 225 11.55 38.98 -19.15
C ALA A 225 11.98 37.52 -18.87
N ILE A 226 13.18 37.31 -18.33
CA ILE A 226 13.68 35.99 -17.96
C ILE A 226 12.83 35.40 -16.82
N LEU A 227 12.53 36.21 -15.78
CA LEU A 227 11.69 35.77 -14.66
C LEU A 227 10.27 35.37 -15.09
N PHE A 228 9.65 36.15 -15.99
CA PHE A 228 8.29 35.87 -16.44
C PHE A 228 8.23 34.61 -17.31
N ARG A 229 9.24 34.40 -18.17
CA ARG A 229 9.38 33.19 -18.97
C ARG A 229 9.53 31.96 -18.08
N LEU A 230 10.43 32.02 -17.11
CA LEU A 230 10.68 30.93 -16.17
C LEU A 230 9.45 30.61 -15.33
N ALA A 231 8.76 31.62 -14.80
CA ALA A 231 7.53 31.40 -14.02
C ALA A 231 6.45 30.72 -14.87
N GLY A 232 6.31 31.10 -16.15
CA GLY A 232 5.40 30.44 -17.09
C GLY A 232 5.76 28.98 -17.35
N GLU A 233 7.03 28.70 -17.64
CA GLU A 233 7.53 27.36 -17.93
C GLU A 233 7.43 26.46 -16.69
N LEU A 234 7.88 26.93 -15.52
CA LEU A 234 7.78 26.18 -14.27
C LEU A 234 6.34 25.88 -13.85
N ASN A 235 5.38 26.77 -14.13
CA ASN A 235 3.98 26.53 -13.80
C ASN A 235 3.29 25.50 -14.69
N SER A 236 3.85 25.23 -15.87
CA SER A 236 3.33 24.21 -16.79
C SER A 236 3.80 22.79 -16.46
N GLN A 237 4.83 22.66 -15.64
CA GLN A 237 5.43 21.37 -15.30
C GLN A 237 4.92 20.85 -13.95
N THR A 238 4.65 19.55 -13.91
CA THR A 238 4.23 18.83 -12.71
C THR A 238 5.25 17.78 -12.27
N GLN A 239 6.19 17.41 -13.15
CA GLN A 239 7.22 16.41 -12.84
C GLN A 239 8.50 17.07 -12.34
N LEU A 240 9.05 16.54 -11.24
CA LEU A 240 10.26 17.04 -10.59
C LEU A 240 11.46 17.10 -11.55
N ASP A 241 11.68 16.04 -12.35
CA ASP A 241 12.83 15.95 -13.25
C ASP A 241 12.80 17.03 -14.35
N ASP A 242 11.63 17.33 -14.90
CA ASP A 242 11.46 18.35 -15.93
C ASP A 242 11.64 19.76 -15.35
N ILE A 243 11.11 19.98 -14.14
CA ILE A 243 11.33 21.22 -13.38
C ILE A 243 12.83 21.43 -13.16
N LEU A 244 13.56 20.41 -12.69
CA LEU A 244 14.98 20.52 -12.43
C LEU A 244 15.83 20.80 -13.67
N ARG A 245 15.47 20.24 -14.83
CA ARG A 245 16.16 20.53 -16.10
C ARG A 245 15.95 21.99 -16.52
N LEU A 246 14.71 22.46 -16.49
CA LEU A 246 14.39 23.85 -16.81
C LEU A 246 15.12 24.84 -15.90
N ILE A 247 15.23 24.51 -14.61
CA ILE A 247 15.96 25.35 -13.65
C ILE A 247 17.43 25.47 -14.02
N VAL A 248 18.09 24.37 -14.34
CA VAL A 248 19.51 24.36 -14.72
C VAL A 248 19.75 25.25 -15.93
N ASP A 249 18.94 25.07 -16.98
CA ASP A 249 19.08 25.80 -18.23
C ASP A 249 18.85 27.29 -18.00
N ALA A 250 17.78 27.65 -17.31
CA ALA A 250 17.46 29.05 -17.03
C ALA A 250 18.48 29.73 -16.11
N ILE A 251 19.10 29.01 -15.17
CA ILE A 251 20.17 29.54 -14.32
C ILE A 251 21.43 29.83 -15.14
N PHE A 252 21.87 28.91 -16.01
CA PHE A 252 23.06 29.18 -16.81
C PHE A 252 22.82 30.27 -17.86
N ASP A 253 21.61 30.40 -18.38
CA ASP A 253 21.24 31.49 -19.29
C ASP A 253 21.16 32.86 -18.59
N ALA A 254 20.70 32.88 -17.33
CA ALA A 254 20.58 34.13 -16.55
C ALA A 254 21.91 34.61 -15.94
N PHE A 255 22.83 33.69 -15.63
CA PHE A 255 24.07 33.99 -14.91
C PHE A 255 25.31 33.56 -15.71
N ASP A 256 25.79 34.41 -16.63
CA ASP A 256 26.96 34.13 -17.48
C ASP A 256 28.26 33.85 -16.71
N ALA A 257 28.43 34.42 -15.52
CA ALA A 257 29.60 34.17 -14.69
C ALA A 257 29.61 32.76 -14.03
N ALA A 258 28.46 32.08 -13.98
CA ALA A 258 28.32 30.78 -13.35
C ALA A 258 29.02 29.66 -14.14
N ASN A 259 29.77 28.79 -13.49
CA ASN A 259 30.26 27.55 -14.13
C ASN A 259 29.93 26.29 -13.34
N PHE A 260 29.27 26.45 -12.20
CA PHE A 260 28.80 25.37 -11.35
C PHE A 260 27.43 25.71 -10.78
N PHE A 261 26.55 24.71 -10.74
CA PHE A 261 25.22 24.78 -10.14
C PHE A 261 25.00 23.56 -9.26
N ALA A 262 24.36 23.77 -8.10
CA ALA A 262 23.91 22.70 -7.23
C ALA A 262 22.56 23.01 -6.59
N ILE A 263 21.74 21.97 -6.42
CA ILE A 263 20.58 21.98 -5.52
C ILE A 263 20.81 20.88 -4.50
N THR A 264 20.60 21.21 -3.22
CA THR A 264 20.54 20.26 -2.11
C THR A 264 19.12 20.28 -1.57
N LEU A 265 18.47 19.12 -1.54
CA LEU A 265 17.13 18.93 -0.96
C LEU A 265 17.25 18.01 0.26
N ALA A 266 16.41 18.20 1.25
CA ALA A 266 16.31 17.31 2.40
C ALA A 266 14.86 17.22 2.89
N ASP A 267 14.53 16.11 3.53
CA ASP A 267 13.22 15.91 4.15
C ASP A 267 13.06 16.84 5.37
N GLU A 268 14.12 17.01 6.17
CA GLU A 268 14.17 17.91 7.32
C GLU A 268 15.18 19.07 7.11
N PRO A 269 14.85 20.30 7.54
CA PRO A 269 15.74 21.46 7.36
C PRO A 269 17.13 21.31 8.01
N GLU A 270 17.21 20.57 9.11
CA GLU A 270 18.45 20.36 9.87
C GLU A 270 19.48 19.53 9.09
N ASP A 271 19.00 18.67 8.18
CA ASP A 271 19.84 17.76 7.42
C ASP A 271 20.45 18.41 6.17
N ILE A 272 19.92 19.56 5.72
CA ILE A 272 20.35 20.22 4.47
C ILE A 272 21.85 20.49 4.45
N ALA A 273 22.43 20.93 5.57
CA ALA A 273 23.86 21.25 5.65
C ALA A 273 24.77 20.02 5.66
N ALA A 274 24.23 18.83 5.96
CA ALA A 274 24.93 17.55 5.99
C ALA A 274 24.65 16.68 4.76
N ALA A 275 23.57 16.98 4.02
CA ALA A 275 23.15 16.28 2.82
C ALA A 275 24.11 16.50 1.64
N GLU A 276 24.24 15.47 0.80
CA GLU A 276 24.90 15.62 -0.49
C GLU A 276 23.96 16.34 -1.47
N PRO A 277 24.49 17.14 -2.41
CA PRO A 277 23.66 17.81 -3.39
C PRO A 277 22.85 16.82 -4.22
N PHE A 278 21.53 17.03 -4.24
CA PHE A 278 20.57 16.26 -5.01
C PHE A 278 20.88 16.34 -6.52
N LEU A 279 21.26 17.52 -6.99
CA LEU A 279 21.62 17.75 -8.38
C LEU A 279 22.85 18.65 -8.46
N THR A 280 23.79 18.30 -9.34
CA THR A 280 24.90 19.19 -9.70
C THR A 280 25.09 19.26 -11.20
N ARG A 281 25.46 20.44 -11.69
CA ARG A 281 25.73 20.72 -13.10
C ARG A 281 26.94 21.65 -13.25
N VAL A 282 27.68 21.45 -14.33
CA VAL A 282 28.93 22.17 -14.62
C VAL A 282 28.87 22.69 -16.04
N ARG A 283 29.19 23.97 -16.24
CA ARG A 283 29.35 24.58 -17.56
C ARG A 283 30.85 24.69 -17.89
N GLY A 284 31.31 23.95 -18.89
CA GLY A 284 32.72 23.91 -19.33
C GLY A 284 33.60 22.91 -18.56
N LYS A 285 34.93 23.11 -18.59
CA LYS A 285 35.91 22.27 -17.86
C LYS A 285 36.27 22.93 -16.53
N LEU A 286 36.06 22.22 -15.41
CA LEU A 286 36.53 22.67 -14.09
C LEU A 286 38.07 22.64 -14.01
N PRO A 287 38.71 23.62 -13.37
CA PRO A 287 40.14 23.60 -13.16
C PRO A 287 40.58 22.44 -12.25
N GLY A 288 41.57 21.65 -12.70
CA GLY A 288 42.32 20.73 -11.84
C GLY A 288 41.80 19.30 -11.62
N LYS A 289 40.76 18.82 -12.32
CA LYS A 289 40.33 17.40 -12.16
C LYS A 289 41.32 16.42 -12.82
N LYS A 290 42.05 15.65 -11.99
CA LYS A 290 42.49 14.29 -12.33
C LYS A 290 41.35 13.32 -12.02
N ASP A 291 41.27 12.26 -12.82
CA ASP A 291 40.23 11.24 -12.79
C ASP A 291 39.98 10.63 -11.40
N LYS A 292 38.68 10.42 -11.11
CA LYS A 292 38.06 9.55 -10.09
C LYS A 292 38.04 10.03 -8.62
N GLU A 293 36.85 9.87 -8.02
CA GLU A 293 36.51 9.69 -6.59
C GLU A 293 36.06 10.85 -5.68
N GLN A 294 36.04 12.13 -6.07
CA GLN A 294 35.39 13.15 -5.23
C GLN A 294 34.38 13.99 -6.02
N GLY A 295 33.11 13.93 -5.59
CA GLY A 295 32.04 14.81 -6.05
C GLY A 295 32.39 16.28 -5.83
N PRO A 296 31.71 17.22 -6.52
CA PRO A 296 32.00 18.64 -6.35
C PRO A 296 31.81 19.07 -4.89
N LEU A 297 32.87 19.58 -4.26
CA LEU A 297 32.83 20.11 -2.89
C LEU A 297 31.94 21.35 -2.83
N LEU A 298 31.00 21.35 -1.89
CA LEU A 298 30.20 22.52 -1.50
C LEU A 298 30.78 23.11 -0.20
N SER A 299 30.65 24.43 -0.03
CA SER A 299 31.11 25.08 1.18
C SER A 299 30.10 24.90 2.32
N LYS A 300 30.42 24.01 3.28
CA LYS A 300 29.57 23.76 4.46
C LYS A 300 29.30 25.02 5.30
N SER A 301 30.24 25.98 5.32
CA SER A 301 30.05 27.24 6.05
C SER A 301 28.98 28.11 5.41
N ILE A 302 28.99 28.25 4.07
CA ILE A 302 27.99 29.02 3.33
C ILE A 302 26.61 28.35 3.44
N LEU A 303 26.56 27.02 3.26
CA LEU A 303 25.31 26.26 3.39
C LEU A 303 24.69 26.44 4.78
N ARG A 304 25.49 26.23 5.85
CA ARG A 304 25.03 26.39 7.24
C ARG A 304 24.47 27.79 7.49
N GLN A 305 25.16 28.82 7.03
CA GLN A 305 24.70 30.19 7.19
C GLN A 305 23.36 30.45 6.49
N VAL A 306 23.17 29.92 5.28
CA VAL A 306 21.90 30.07 4.55
C VAL A 306 20.77 29.30 5.25
N VAL A 307 21.02 28.09 5.75
CA VAL A 307 20.02 27.33 6.54
C VAL A 307 19.62 28.09 7.81
N GLU A 308 20.60 28.56 8.58
CA GLU A 308 20.38 29.22 9.88
C GLU A 308 19.74 30.61 9.72
N SER A 309 20.19 31.41 8.75
CA SER A 309 19.69 32.77 8.53
C SER A 309 18.40 32.83 7.69
N ARG A 310 18.18 31.83 6.83
CA ARG A 310 17.18 31.86 5.76
C ARG A 310 17.29 33.08 4.85
N GLU A 311 18.49 33.66 4.76
CA GLU A 311 18.80 34.76 3.86
C GLU A 311 19.61 34.25 2.67
N SER A 312 19.49 34.94 1.53
CA SER A 312 20.36 34.66 0.39
C SER A 312 21.72 35.33 0.62
N VAL A 313 22.79 34.60 0.31
CA VAL A 313 24.18 35.00 0.56
C VAL A 313 24.92 35.13 -0.77
N LEU A 314 25.58 36.27 -0.96
CA LEU A 314 26.62 36.47 -1.95
C LEU A 314 27.98 36.45 -1.25
N PHE A 315 28.80 35.48 -1.64
CA PHE A 315 30.19 35.37 -1.25
C PHE A 315 31.09 35.77 -2.42
N VAL A 316 32.02 36.69 -2.19
CA VAL A 316 33.07 37.08 -3.14
C VAL A 316 34.42 36.97 -2.44
N ARG A 317 35.36 36.23 -3.06
CA ARG A 317 36.71 36.09 -2.52
C ARG A 317 37.49 37.39 -2.72
N ASP A 318 37.71 38.14 -1.64
CA ASP A 318 38.58 39.32 -1.67
C ASP A 318 40.07 38.91 -1.59
N SER A 319 40.95 39.73 -2.17
CA SER A 319 42.39 39.46 -2.33
C SER A 319 43.20 39.67 -1.04
N LEU A 320 42.55 40.01 0.07
CA LEU A 320 43.17 40.51 1.31
C LEU A 320 42.56 39.82 2.55
N GLY A 321 42.97 38.59 2.87
CA GLY A 321 42.67 37.96 4.16
C GLY A 321 43.02 36.47 4.27
N ASP A 322 43.74 36.08 5.33
CA ASP A 322 44.30 34.74 5.59
C ASP A 322 43.36 33.72 6.27
N ASN A 323 42.06 34.02 6.44
CA ASN A 323 41.10 33.12 7.11
C ASN A 323 39.95 32.69 6.18
N ILE A 324 40.27 32.00 5.08
CA ILE A 324 39.26 31.39 4.20
C ILE A 324 39.00 29.95 4.66
N SER A 325 37.73 29.56 4.79
CA SER A 325 37.34 28.18 5.11
C SER A 325 37.97 27.19 4.12
N GLN A 326 38.58 26.11 4.64
CA GLN A 326 39.29 25.11 3.81
C GLN A 326 38.39 24.50 2.72
N SER A 327 37.09 24.34 3.02
CA SER A 327 36.06 23.90 2.05
C SER A 327 35.89 24.83 0.82
N ILE A 328 36.11 26.14 0.97
CA ILE A 328 36.03 27.13 -0.12
C ILE A 328 37.30 27.07 -0.98
N LEU A 329 38.45 26.89 -0.34
CA LEU A 329 39.74 26.73 -1.01
C LEU A 329 39.80 25.44 -1.81
N ASP A 330 39.35 24.32 -1.23
CA ASP A 330 39.33 23.00 -1.87
C ASP A 330 38.36 22.97 -3.06
N ALA A 331 37.26 23.73 -2.99
CA ALA A 331 36.28 23.86 -4.07
C ALA A 331 36.67 24.88 -5.16
N GLN A 332 37.76 25.64 -4.97
CA GLN A 332 38.25 26.73 -5.84
C GLN A 332 37.19 27.79 -6.18
N ILE A 333 36.31 28.11 -5.22
CA ILE A 333 35.22 29.09 -5.40
C ILE A 333 35.79 30.52 -5.37
N THR A 334 35.49 31.28 -6.42
CA THR A 334 35.86 32.70 -6.55
C THR A 334 34.70 33.61 -6.17
N ALA A 335 33.49 33.26 -6.60
CA ALA A 335 32.24 33.89 -6.19
C ALA A 335 31.15 32.83 -6.08
N CYS A 336 30.21 33.00 -5.14
CA CYS A 336 29.13 32.06 -4.87
C CYS A 336 27.86 32.83 -4.51
N LEU A 337 26.77 32.48 -5.19
CA LEU A 337 25.40 32.83 -4.83
C LEU A 337 24.74 31.60 -4.20
N CYS A 338 24.18 31.77 -3.01
CA CYS A 338 23.55 30.69 -2.29
C CYS A 338 22.23 31.18 -1.69
N ALA A 339 21.12 30.51 -1.99
CA ALA A 339 19.79 30.94 -1.63
C ALA A 339 18.98 29.78 -1.04
N PRO A 340 18.16 30.02 -0.01
CA PRO A 340 17.28 29.01 0.54
C PRO A 340 16.11 28.76 -0.42
N LEU A 341 15.79 27.49 -0.64
CA LEU A 341 14.57 27.06 -1.32
C LEU A 341 13.43 27.03 -0.32
N GLN A 342 12.98 28.21 0.09
CA GLN A 342 11.90 28.40 1.05
C GLN A 342 10.55 28.29 0.33
N GLY A 343 9.84 27.19 0.57
CA GLY A 343 8.45 27.01 0.15
C GLY A 343 7.48 27.75 1.08
N GLN A 344 6.19 27.55 0.85
CA GLN A 344 5.11 28.08 1.67
C GLN A 344 5.12 27.49 3.08
N HIS A 345 5.45 26.21 3.22
CA HIS A 345 5.32 25.49 4.49
C HIS A 345 6.65 25.15 5.15
N SER A 346 7.71 24.91 4.36
CA SER A 346 9.01 24.50 4.89
C SER A 346 10.19 24.96 4.03
N LEU A 347 11.39 24.86 4.60
CA LEU A 347 12.64 25.01 3.85
C LEU A 347 12.95 23.67 3.17
N LEU A 348 12.80 23.61 1.85
CA LEU A 348 12.95 22.38 1.06
C LEU A 348 14.41 22.03 0.82
N GLY A 349 15.29 23.03 0.89
CA GLY A 349 16.66 22.88 0.44
C GLY A 349 17.39 24.20 0.23
N ILE A 350 18.50 24.11 -0.48
CA ILE A 350 19.33 25.24 -0.88
C ILE A 350 19.67 25.11 -2.36
N MET A 351 19.69 26.25 -3.04
CA MET A 351 20.19 26.39 -4.40
C MET A 351 21.47 27.22 -4.40
N GLN A 352 22.48 26.73 -5.11
CA GLN A 352 23.80 27.33 -5.16
C GLN A 352 24.29 27.46 -6.60
N VAL A 353 24.90 28.60 -6.89
CA VAL A 353 25.59 28.91 -8.15
C VAL A 353 26.95 29.48 -7.85
N ASP A 354 28.01 28.91 -8.44
CA ASP A 354 29.38 29.38 -8.23
C ASP A 354 30.10 29.70 -9.54
N THR A 355 31.10 30.56 -9.39
CA THR A 355 32.20 30.71 -10.32
C THR A 355 33.46 30.08 -9.72
N ARG A 356 33.97 29.02 -10.35
CA ARG A 356 35.20 28.32 -9.95
C ARG A 356 36.38 28.68 -10.86
N GLY A 357 37.54 28.97 -10.29
CA GLY A 357 38.74 29.42 -11.03
C GLY A 357 38.72 30.90 -11.42
N MET A 358 39.50 31.31 -12.43
CA MET A 358 39.51 32.71 -12.89
C MET A 358 38.25 33.01 -13.72
N GLY A 359 37.24 33.62 -13.09
CA GLY A 359 35.96 33.95 -13.75
C GLY A 359 35.35 35.25 -13.21
N GLY A 360 34.17 35.60 -13.74
CA GLY A 360 33.45 36.81 -13.36
C GLY A 360 32.98 36.81 -11.90
N LEU A 361 32.64 37.99 -11.38
CA LEU A 361 32.07 38.18 -10.05
C LEU A 361 30.57 38.39 -10.16
N PHE A 362 29.83 37.97 -9.13
CA PHE A 362 28.40 38.30 -8.99
C PHE A 362 28.22 39.65 -8.30
N SER A 363 27.22 40.40 -8.74
CA SER A 363 26.79 41.67 -8.18
C SER A 363 25.63 41.49 -7.19
N LYS A 364 25.27 42.58 -6.49
CA LYS A 364 24.07 42.58 -5.64
C LYS A 364 22.77 42.40 -6.46
N ALA A 365 22.72 42.92 -7.69
CA ALA A 365 21.58 42.72 -8.57
C ALA A 365 21.42 41.24 -8.97
N ASP A 366 22.54 40.53 -9.13
CA ASP A 366 22.53 39.08 -9.38
C ASP A 366 22.03 38.31 -8.16
N LEU A 367 22.41 38.72 -6.94
CA LEU A 367 21.85 38.15 -5.71
C LEU A 367 20.34 38.37 -5.61
N ASP A 368 19.86 39.59 -5.86
CA ASP A 368 18.43 39.91 -5.82
C ASP A 368 17.65 39.08 -6.85
N LEU A 369 18.17 38.96 -8.08
CA LEU A 369 17.59 38.12 -9.13
C LEU A 369 17.59 36.64 -8.70
N PHE A 370 18.72 36.14 -8.21
CA PHE A 370 18.89 34.74 -7.80
C PHE A 370 17.96 34.36 -6.65
N SER A 371 17.74 35.27 -5.68
CA SER A 371 16.76 35.06 -4.61
C SER A 371 15.34 34.86 -5.16
N VAL A 372 14.93 35.63 -6.16
CA VAL A 372 13.61 35.48 -6.80
C VAL A 372 13.51 34.15 -7.54
N PHE A 373 14.56 33.77 -8.27
CA PHE A 373 14.65 32.46 -8.91
C PHE A 373 14.48 31.35 -7.87
N ALA A 374 15.25 31.41 -6.76
CA ALA A 374 15.19 30.43 -5.69
C ALA A 374 13.77 30.30 -5.09
N SER A 375 13.08 31.42 -4.88
CA SER A 375 11.68 31.39 -4.40
C SER A 375 10.74 30.72 -5.41
N ASN A 376 10.79 31.09 -6.70
CA ASN A 376 9.94 30.47 -7.73
C ASN A 376 10.21 28.97 -7.89
N VAL A 377 11.49 28.60 -7.82
CA VAL A 377 11.93 27.20 -7.82
C VAL A 377 11.40 26.45 -6.61
N ALA A 378 11.52 27.03 -5.41
CA ALA A 378 11.00 26.41 -4.20
C ALA A 378 9.50 26.11 -4.30
N PHE A 379 8.69 27.06 -4.76
CA PHE A 379 7.25 26.83 -4.96
C PHE A 379 6.95 25.76 -6.02
N ALA A 380 7.70 25.72 -7.12
CA ALA A 380 7.51 24.69 -8.14
C ALA A 380 7.86 23.29 -7.63
N LEU A 381 8.96 23.16 -6.87
CA LEU A 381 9.38 21.91 -6.24
C LEU A 381 8.40 21.45 -5.17
N GLU A 382 7.95 22.35 -4.27
CA GLU A 382 6.95 22.03 -3.24
C GLU A 382 5.64 21.56 -3.86
N ARG A 383 5.18 22.24 -4.92
CA ARG A 383 3.95 21.86 -5.64
C ARG A 383 4.07 20.49 -6.29
N ALA A 384 5.19 20.20 -6.95
CA ALA A 384 5.44 18.89 -7.55
C ALA A 384 5.44 17.78 -6.48
N GLN A 385 6.17 17.99 -5.37
CA GLN A 385 6.22 17.05 -4.26
C GLN A 385 4.84 16.83 -3.62
N LEU A 386 4.07 17.90 -3.38
CA LEU A 386 2.71 17.81 -2.85
C LEU A 386 1.79 17.02 -3.79
N SER A 387 1.89 17.25 -5.10
CA SER A 387 1.11 16.51 -6.09
C SER A 387 1.45 15.01 -6.06
N ASP A 388 2.73 14.66 -6.02
CA ASP A 388 3.18 13.26 -5.95
C ASP A 388 2.72 12.60 -4.63
N ASN A 389 2.84 13.31 -3.50
CA ASN A 389 2.39 12.83 -2.19
C ASN A 389 0.88 12.58 -2.17
N ILE A 390 0.06 13.46 -2.79
CA ILE A 390 -1.39 13.26 -2.87
C ILE A 390 -1.71 11.98 -3.64
N VAL A 391 -1.05 11.74 -4.78
CA VAL A 391 -1.23 10.53 -5.58
C VAL A 391 -0.80 9.29 -4.78
N GLU A 392 0.33 9.34 -4.08
CA GLU A 392 0.83 8.21 -3.28
C GLU A 392 -0.09 7.88 -2.10
N ILE A 393 -0.58 8.89 -1.39
CA ILE A 393 -1.55 8.72 -0.30
C ILE A 393 -2.84 8.09 -0.84
N PHE A 394 -3.34 8.58 -1.97
CA PHE A 394 -4.55 8.03 -2.60
C PHE A 394 -4.37 6.56 -2.99
N GLU A 395 -3.29 6.22 -3.69
CA GLU A 395 -2.94 4.84 -4.07
C GLU A 395 -2.79 3.92 -2.85
N SER A 396 -2.14 4.42 -1.80
CA SER A 396 -1.95 3.65 -0.57
C SER A 396 -3.26 3.45 0.19
N PHE A 397 -4.16 4.42 0.17
CA PHE A 397 -5.49 4.30 0.75
C PHE A 397 -6.35 3.29 -0.01
N VAL A 398 -6.31 3.32 -1.35
CA VAL A 398 -7.00 2.32 -2.20
C VAL A 398 -6.46 0.92 -1.89
N ALA A 399 -5.14 0.73 -1.92
CA ALA A 399 -4.51 -0.56 -1.63
C ALA A 399 -4.85 -1.08 -0.23
N ALA A 400 -4.80 -0.22 0.80
CA ALA A 400 -5.16 -0.59 2.16
C ALA A 400 -6.64 -1.00 2.27
N SER A 401 -7.53 -0.29 1.56
CA SER A 401 -8.97 -0.58 1.53
C SER A 401 -9.26 -1.93 0.88
N VAL A 402 -8.63 -2.21 -0.26
CA VAL A 402 -8.73 -3.50 -0.94
C VAL A 402 -8.26 -4.63 -0.03
N ASN A 403 -7.07 -4.49 0.56
CA ASN A 403 -6.52 -5.49 1.48
C ASN A 403 -7.43 -5.75 2.69
N ALA A 404 -8.05 -4.70 3.24
CA ALA A 404 -8.98 -4.83 4.37
C ALA A 404 -10.26 -5.60 4.01
N ILE A 405 -10.77 -5.43 2.78
CA ILE A 405 -11.95 -6.14 2.29
C ILE A 405 -11.62 -7.60 1.98
N GLU A 406 -10.50 -7.84 1.30
CA GLU A 406 -10.03 -9.20 1.01
C GLU A 406 -9.69 -9.98 2.29
N ALA A 407 -9.22 -9.33 3.36
CA ALA A 407 -9.00 -9.98 4.65
C ALA A 407 -10.28 -10.59 5.26
N ARG A 408 -11.48 -10.14 4.86
CA ARG A 408 -12.76 -10.72 5.28
C ARG A 408 -13.19 -11.92 4.43
N ASP A 409 -12.59 -12.09 3.26
CA ASP A 409 -12.84 -13.21 2.34
C ASP A 409 -11.50 -13.83 1.95
N PRO A 410 -11.00 -14.81 2.73
CA PRO A 410 -9.67 -15.42 2.53
C PRO A 410 -9.43 -15.96 1.11
N THR A 411 -10.50 -16.23 0.34
CA THR A 411 -10.43 -16.72 -1.04
C THR A 411 -10.20 -15.62 -2.09
N THR A 412 -10.08 -14.37 -1.64
CA THR A 412 -9.88 -13.20 -2.49
C THR A 412 -8.51 -12.56 -2.31
N ALA A 413 -7.57 -13.17 -1.57
CA ALA A 413 -6.26 -12.58 -1.35
C ALA A 413 -5.52 -12.29 -2.69
N GLY A 414 -5.23 -11.00 -2.94
CA GLY A 414 -4.60 -10.52 -4.16
C GLY A 414 -5.48 -10.64 -5.41
N HIS A 415 -6.76 -10.99 -5.29
CA HIS A 415 -7.70 -11.14 -6.39
C HIS A 415 -7.90 -9.82 -7.13
N SER A 416 -8.22 -8.75 -6.39
CA SER A 416 -8.52 -7.45 -6.99
C SER A 416 -7.33 -6.90 -7.76
N GLN A 417 -6.11 -7.14 -7.27
CA GLN A 417 -4.89 -6.75 -7.97
C GLN A 417 -4.71 -7.51 -9.28
N ARG A 418 -4.90 -8.84 -9.28
CA ARG A 418 -4.80 -9.66 -10.50
C ARG A 418 -5.88 -9.29 -11.51
N VAL A 419 -7.12 -9.10 -11.07
CA VAL A 419 -8.23 -8.66 -11.92
C VAL A 419 -7.90 -7.31 -12.55
N ALA A 420 -7.37 -6.36 -11.79
CA ALA A 420 -6.95 -5.07 -12.32
C ALA A 420 -5.84 -5.21 -13.37
N ASP A 421 -4.82 -6.04 -13.11
CA ASP A 421 -3.72 -6.26 -14.04
C ASP A 421 -4.21 -6.95 -15.33
N TYR A 422 -5.09 -7.96 -15.20
CA TYR A 422 -5.69 -8.65 -16.35
C TYR A 422 -6.56 -7.71 -17.18
N THR A 423 -7.34 -6.85 -16.52
CA THR A 423 -8.25 -5.92 -17.19
C THR A 423 -7.46 -4.83 -17.94
N VAL A 424 -6.36 -4.34 -17.37
CA VAL A 424 -5.50 -3.34 -18.04
C VAL A 424 -4.77 -3.96 -19.23
N GLU A 425 -4.12 -5.12 -19.07
CA GLU A 425 -3.46 -5.82 -20.18
C GLU A 425 -4.47 -6.16 -21.29
N PHE A 426 -5.71 -6.49 -20.91
CA PHE A 426 -6.79 -6.74 -21.85
C PHE A 426 -7.15 -5.47 -22.63
N ALA A 427 -7.37 -4.34 -21.97
CA ALA A 427 -7.68 -3.09 -22.63
C ALA A 427 -6.55 -2.60 -23.54
N GLU A 428 -5.29 -2.74 -23.11
CA GLU A 428 -4.12 -2.44 -23.96
C GLU A 428 -4.05 -3.35 -25.19
N THR A 429 -4.32 -4.65 -25.02
CA THR A 429 -4.38 -5.60 -26.14
C THR A 429 -5.53 -5.30 -27.11
N VAL A 430 -6.67 -4.80 -26.61
CA VAL A 430 -7.79 -4.36 -27.46
C VAL A 430 -7.41 -3.10 -28.26
N ASN A 431 -6.68 -2.15 -27.68
CA ASN A 431 -6.19 -0.96 -28.38
C ASN A 431 -5.28 -1.30 -29.59
N GLU A 432 -4.62 -2.46 -29.58
CA GLU A 432 -3.80 -2.94 -30.70
C GLU A 432 -4.61 -3.56 -31.85
N VAL A 433 -5.92 -3.78 -31.67
CA VAL A 433 -6.78 -4.41 -32.69
C VAL A 433 -7.16 -3.37 -33.75
N GLN A 434 -6.68 -3.59 -34.99
CA GLN A 434 -6.90 -2.66 -36.11
C GLN A 434 -8.05 -3.07 -37.06
N ALA A 435 -8.69 -4.21 -36.83
CA ALA A 435 -9.74 -4.74 -37.72
C ALA A 435 -10.87 -5.42 -36.93
N GLY A 436 -12.09 -5.34 -37.47
CA GLY A 436 -13.30 -5.91 -36.85
C GLY A 436 -14.04 -4.92 -35.95
N VAL A 437 -15.03 -5.42 -35.19
CA VAL A 437 -15.93 -4.61 -34.34
C VAL A 437 -15.18 -3.91 -33.21
N LEU A 438 -14.05 -4.47 -32.77
CA LEU A 438 -13.22 -3.91 -31.71
C LEU A 438 -12.26 -2.80 -32.17
N ALA A 439 -12.12 -2.58 -33.48
CA ALA A 439 -11.19 -1.55 -34.00
C ALA A 439 -11.61 -0.11 -33.63
N GLU A 440 -12.89 0.10 -33.32
CA GLU A 440 -13.41 1.39 -32.87
C GLU A 440 -13.29 1.58 -31.35
N VAL A 441 -12.93 0.53 -30.61
CA VAL A 441 -12.75 0.57 -29.15
C VAL A 441 -11.30 0.93 -28.87
N HIS A 442 -11.06 2.17 -28.45
CA HIS A 442 -9.75 2.65 -28.06
C HIS A 442 -9.82 3.40 -26.73
N MET A 443 -9.00 3.00 -25.77
CA MET A 443 -8.90 3.62 -24.45
C MET A 443 -7.60 4.40 -24.31
N ASP A 444 -7.70 5.67 -23.95
CA ASP A 444 -6.52 6.48 -23.67
C ASP A 444 -5.87 6.14 -22.31
N ARG A 445 -4.71 6.73 -22.01
CA ARG A 445 -4.00 6.50 -20.74
C ARG A 445 -4.84 6.84 -19.51
N ARG A 446 -5.76 7.79 -19.61
CA ARG A 446 -6.63 8.19 -18.49
C ARG A 446 -7.72 7.15 -18.29
N GLU A 447 -8.34 6.68 -19.36
CA GLU A 447 -9.35 5.62 -19.32
C GLU A 447 -8.78 4.28 -18.83
N LEU A 448 -7.54 3.96 -19.18
CA LEU A 448 -6.83 2.79 -18.62
C LEU A 448 -6.60 2.93 -17.11
N LYS A 449 -6.23 4.12 -16.64
CA LYS A 449 -6.08 4.41 -15.20
C LYS A 449 -7.43 4.33 -14.46
N GLU A 450 -8.49 4.87 -15.06
CA GLU A 450 -9.86 4.78 -14.54
C GLU A 450 -10.32 3.33 -14.43
N LEU A 451 -10.11 2.53 -15.48
CA LEU A 451 -10.40 1.11 -15.51
C LEU A 451 -9.63 0.33 -14.44
N ARG A 452 -8.34 0.65 -14.24
CA ARG A 452 -7.51 0.04 -13.19
C ARG A 452 -8.10 0.24 -11.80
N TYR A 453 -8.48 1.46 -11.42
CA TYR A 453 -9.07 1.69 -10.09
C TYR A 453 -10.46 1.07 -9.96
N ALA A 454 -11.27 1.12 -11.02
CA ALA A 454 -12.56 0.45 -11.03
C ALA A 454 -12.41 -1.06 -10.80
N ALA A 455 -11.41 -1.69 -11.43
CA ALA A 455 -11.09 -3.08 -11.22
C ALA A 455 -10.53 -3.37 -9.82
N LEU A 456 -9.71 -2.50 -9.23
CA LEU A 456 -9.26 -2.66 -7.84
C LEU A 456 -10.41 -2.56 -6.83
N LEU A 457 -11.40 -1.71 -7.10
CA LEU A 457 -12.48 -1.37 -6.17
C LEU A 457 -13.82 -2.05 -6.50
N HIS A 458 -13.87 -2.95 -7.50
CA HIS A 458 -15.11 -3.56 -7.98
C HIS A 458 -15.90 -4.25 -6.85
N ASP A 459 -15.17 -4.87 -5.92
CA ASP A 459 -15.70 -5.61 -4.78
C ASP A 459 -15.82 -4.79 -3.48
N PHE A 460 -15.65 -3.46 -3.54
CA PHE A 460 -15.63 -2.62 -2.34
C PHE A 460 -16.91 -2.75 -1.48
N GLY A 461 -18.06 -2.98 -2.13
CA GLY A 461 -19.36 -3.17 -1.48
C GLY A 461 -19.50 -4.46 -0.68
N LYS A 462 -18.57 -5.42 -0.79
CA LYS A 462 -18.55 -6.64 0.06
C LYS A 462 -18.46 -6.29 1.55
N ILE A 463 -17.97 -5.09 1.90
CA ILE A 463 -17.96 -4.59 3.28
C ILE A 463 -19.34 -4.65 3.95
N ALA A 464 -20.42 -4.51 3.19
CA ALA A 464 -21.77 -4.49 3.72
C ALA A 464 -22.46 -5.87 3.70
N VAL A 465 -21.81 -6.88 3.11
CA VAL A 465 -22.32 -8.26 3.11
C VAL A 465 -22.06 -8.87 4.50
N PRO A 466 -23.06 -9.50 5.14
CA PRO A 466 -22.88 -10.16 6.43
C PRO A 466 -21.84 -11.30 6.33
N GLU A 467 -21.03 -11.46 7.36
CA GLU A 467 -20.00 -12.50 7.43
C GLU A 467 -20.59 -13.92 7.32
N SER A 468 -21.78 -14.13 7.88
CA SER A 468 -22.54 -15.38 7.78
C SER A 468 -22.97 -15.75 6.35
N VAL A 469 -22.88 -14.81 5.41
CA VAL A 469 -23.14 -15.01 3.98
C VAL A 469 -21.84 -15.07 3.20
N LEU A 470 -20.90 -14.15 3.47
CA LEU A 470 -19.63 -14.03 2.74
C LEU A 470 -18.77 -15.29 2.90
N GLY A 471 -18.60 -15.79 4.13
CA GLY A 471 -17.83 -17.00 4.43
C GLY A 471 -18.66 -18.28 4.46
N LYS A 472 -19.86 -18.30 3.84
CA LYS A 472 -20.77 -19.44 3.96
C LYS A 472 -20.34 -20.64 3.11
N GLU A 473 -19.51 -21.43 3.76
CA GLU A 473 -18.83 -22.62 3.30
C GLU A 473 -19.78 -23.82 3.07
N LYS A 474 -20.63 -24.13 4.04
CA LYS A 474 -21.55 -25.27 3.98
C LYS A 474 -23.00 -24.79 3.95
N ARG A 475 -23.93 -25.68 3.54
CA ARG A 475 -25.38 -25.37 3.59
C ARG A 475 -25.82 -24.95 5.00
N LEU A 476 -25.23 -25.57 6.02
CA LEU A 476 -25.39 -25.22 7.42
C LEU A 476 -24.03 -24.87 8.03
N ALA A 477 -23.99 -23.85 8.87
CA ALA A 477 -22.80 -23.48 9.63
C ALA A 477 -22.33 -24.66 10.53
N PRO A 478 -21.02 -24.77 10.83
CA PRO A 478 -20.49 -25.82 11.70
C PRO A 478 -21.25 -25.95 13.04
N ASP A 479 -21.56 -24.84 13.68
CA ASP A 479 -22.30 -24.82 14.96
C ASP A 479 -23.72 -25.39 14.81
N HIS A 480 -24.38 -25.14 13.68
CA HIS A 480 -25.70 -25.71 13.40
C HIS A 480 -25.63 -27.22 13.16
N LEU A 481 -24.55 -27.72 12.53
CA LEU A 481 -24.34 -29.16 12.36
C LEU A 481 -24.12 -29.85 13.71
N VAL A 482 -23.38 -29.21 14.64
CA VAL A 482 -23.19 -29.71 16.01
C VAL A 482 -24.52 -29.75 16.76
N LEU A 483 -25.31 -28.67 16.72
CA LEU A 483 -26.63 -28.63 17.35
C LEU A 483 -27.60 -29.68 16.78
N LEU A 484 -27.54 -29.91 15.46
CA LEU A 484 -28.33 -30.94 14.80
C LEU A 484 -27.93 -32.34 15.29
N ALA A 485 -26.63 -32.64 15.36
CA ALA A 485 -26.13 -33.92 15.89
C ALA A 485 -26.57 -34.12 17.36
N GLN A 486 -26.44 -33.11 18.21
CA GLN A 486 -26.91 -33.16 19.60
C GLN A 486 -28.43 -33.37 19.71
N ARG A 487 -29.22 -32.79 18.80
CA ARG A 487 -30.67 -33.01 18.75
C ARG A 487 -31.00 -34.46 18.43
N PHE A 488 -30.28 -35.09 17.50
CA PHE A 488 -30.47 -36.50 17.18
C PHE A 488 -30.11 -37.43 18.35
N GLU A 489 -29.03 -37.12 19.10
CA GLU A 489 -28.72 -37.82 20.36
C GLU A 489 -29.85 -37.68 21.39
N THR A 490 -30.37 -36.46 21.54
CA THR A 490 -31.50 -36.17 22.44
C THR A 490 -32.74 -36.97 22.04
N VAL A 491 -33.04 -37.07 20.74
CA VAL A 491 -34.15 -37.86 20.22
C VAL A 491 -33.97 -39.35 20.55
N LYS A 492 -32.76 -39.90 20.44
CA LYS A 492 -32.47 -41.28 20.85
C LYS A 492 -32.72 -41.48 22.34
N THR A 493 -32.23 -40.59 23.20
CA THR A 493 -32.47 -40.66 24.65
C THR A 493 -33.96 -40.60 24.99
N LEU A 494 -34.71 -39.66 24.39
CA LEU A 494 -36.15 -39.52 24.61
C LEU A 494 -36.94 -40.72 24.08
N HIS A 495 -36.49 -41.33 22.98
CA HIS A 495 -37.09 -42.55 22.44
C HIS A 495 -36.94 -43.72 23.41
N TYR A 496 -35.73 -43.91 24.00
CA TYR A 496 -35.51 -44.92 25.03
C TYR A 496 -36.44 -44.72 26.23
N GLN A 497 -36.51 -43.50 26.77
CA GLN A 497 -37.40 -43.16 27.88
C GLN A 497 -38.86 -43.46 27.55
N ARG A 498 -39.31 -43.19 26.32
CA ARG A 498 -40.68 -43.44 25.88
C ARG A 498 -40.99 -44.94 25.75
N LEU A 499 -40.04 -45.74 25.26
CA LEU A 499 -40.18 -47.20 25.19
C LEU A 499 -40.33 -47.79 26.60
N ILE A 500 -39.47 -47.38 27.54
CA ILE A 500 -39.52 -47.86 28.93
C ILE A 500 -40.80 -47.39 29.64
N ARG A 501 -41.14 -46.09 29.58
CA ARG A 501 -42.39 -45.58 30.18
C ARG A 501 -43.63 -46.20 29.56
N GLY A 502 -43.63 -46.45 28.25
CA GLY A 502 -44.73 -47.10 27.55
C GLY A 502 -45.00 -48.53 28.03
N HIS A 503 -43.97 -49.22 28.53
CA HIS A 503 -44.13 -50.53 29.17
C HIS A 503 -44.80 -50.40 30.54
N PHE A 504 -44.21 -49.62 31.46
CA PHE A 504 -44.74 -49.44 32.82
C PHE A 504 -46.09 -48.72 32.89
N GLY A 505 -46.46 -47.95 31.86
CA GLY A 505 -47.78 -47.33 31.76
C GLY A 505 -48.91 -48.27 31.32
N LYS A 506 -48.58 -49.46 30.80
CA LYS A 506 -49.55 -50.46 30.30
C LYS A 506 -49.60 -51.75 31.11
N GLN A 507 -48.53 -52.06 31.84
CA GLN A 507 -48.41 -53.25 32.68
C GLN A 507 -47.86 -52.82 34.05
N GLN A 508 -48.52 -53.23 35.13
CA GLN A 508 -48.07 -52.99 36.52
C GLN A 508 -46.99 -54.00 36.97
N ASP A 509 -46.72 -55.03 36.17
CA ASP A 509 -45.78 -56.10 36.51
C ASP A 509 -44.31 -55.71 36.23
N ALA A 510 -43.40 -56.37 36.96
CA ALA A 510 -41.97 -56.21 36.78
C ALA A 510 -41.51 -56.61 35.37
N LEU A 511 -40.55 -55.87 34.83
CA LEU A 511 -40.02 -56.06 33.49
C LEU A 511 -39.24 -57.38 33.40
N SER A 512 -39.77 -58.38 32.71
CA SER A 512 -39.06 -59.66 32.52
C SER A 512 -37.79 -59.47 31.67
N ALA A 513 -36.76 -60.28 31.91
CA ALA A 513 -35.50 -60.21 31.16
C ALA A 513 -35.70 -60.38 29.64
N ALA A 514 -36.62 -61.27 29.23
CA ALA A 514 -36.94 -61.48 27.82
C ALA A 514 -37.61 -60.25 27.18
N HIS A 515 -38.52 -59.58 27.91
CA HIS A 515 -39.17 -58.37 27.40
C HIS A 515 -38.22 -57.16 27.39
N PHE A 516 -37.31 -57.06 28.35
CA PHE A 516 -36.25 -56.05 28.34
C PHE A 516 -35.36 -56.19 27.11
N GLN A 517 -34.91 -57.41 26.80
CA GLN A 517 -34.10 -57.69 25.60
C GLN A 517 -34.84 -57.32 24.30
N GLU A 518 -36.14 -57.59 24.20
CA GLU A 518 -36.92 -57.19 23.03
C GLU A 518 -37.02 -55.65 22.91
N LEU A 519 -37.21 -54.93 24.02
CA LEU A 519 -37.22 -53.46 24.03
C LEU A 519 -35.85 -52.88 23.64
N GLU A 520 -34.75 -53.45 24.14
CA GLU A 520 -33.39 -53.06 23.75
C GLU A 520 -33.13 -53.33 22.27
N ALA A 521 -33.53 -54.51 21.76
CA ALA A 521 -33.40 -54.83 20.35
C ALA A 521 -34.21 -53.87 19.46
N ARG A 522 -35.43 -53.51 19.89
CA ARG A 522 -36.24 -52.51 19.21
C ARG A 522 -35.59 -51.12 19.23
N TYR A 523 -35.10 -50.69 20.40
CA TYR A 523 -34.39 -49.42 20.55
C TYR A 523 -33.17 -49.36 19.64
N ALA A 524 -32.33 -50.40 19.62
CA ALA A 524 -31.17 -50.48 18.75
C ALA A 524 -31.53 -50.38 17.26
N ARG A 525 -32.60 -51.05 16.81
CA ARG A 525 -33.11 -50.95 15.43
C ARG A 525 -33.56 -49.54 15.07
N ASP A 526 -34.23 -48.85 15.99
CA ASP A 526 -34.73 -47.49 15.75
C ASP A 526 -33.58 -46.46 15.77
N CYS A 527 -32.62 -46.60 16.69
CA CYS A 527 -31.39 -45.79 16.72
C CYS A 527 -30.59 -45.93 15.43
N ALA A 528 -30.44 -47.14 14.90
CA ALA A 528 -29.74 -47.36 13.63
C ALA A 528 -30.39 -46.58 12.46
N LYS A 529 -31.72 -46.43 12.45
CA LYS A 529 -32.41 -45.60 11.44
C LYS A 529 -32.16 -44.11 11.65
N ILE A 530 -32.19 -43.65 12.91
CA ILE A 530 -31.92 -42.26 13.28
C ILE A 530 -30.48 -41.89 12.89
N ASP A 531 -29.52 -42.76 13.16
CA ASP A 531 -28.11 -42.57 12.82
C ASP A 531 -27.90 -42.57 11.29
N GLN A 532 -28.62 -43.42 10.55
CA GLN A 532 -28.62 -43.39 9.08
C GLN A 532 -29.15 -42.07 8.52
N ASP A 533 -30.20 -41.51 9.13
CA ASP A 533 -30.76 -40.23 8.70
C ASP A 533 -29.82 -39.06 9.04
N LEU A 534 -29.18 -39.07 10.22
CA LEU A 534 -28.15 -38.09 10.58
C LEU A 534 -26.96 -38.15 9.61
N ALA A 535 -26.44 -39.35 9.34
CA ALA A 535 -25.33 -39.54 8.43
C ALA A 535 -25.67 -39.09 6.99
N PHE A 536 -26.91 -39.28 6.56
CA PHE A 536 -27.41 -38.75 5.30
C PHE A 536 -27.41 -37.21 5.29
N ILE A 537 -27.93 -36.56 6.34
CA ILE A 537 -27.96 -35.10 6.44
C ILE A 537 -26.55 -34.51 6.46
N MET A 538 -25.63 -35.09 7.25
CA MET A 538 -24.23 -34.62 7.32
C MET A 538 -23.55 -34.68 5.96
N ARG A 539 -23.75 -35.76 5.21
CA ARG A 539 -23.22 -35.90 3.84
C ARG A 539 -23.83 -34.89 2.87
N VAL A 540 -25.14 -34.69 2.97
CA VAL A 540 -25.86 -33.71 2.13
C VAL A 540 -25.42 -32.28 2.45
N ALA A 541 -25.09 -31.95 3.70
CA ALA A 541 -24.65 -30.60 4.06
C ALA A 541 -23.38 -30.16 3.33
N GLU A 542 -22.56 -31.11 2.87
CA GLU A 542 -21.27 -30.89 2.19
C GLU A 542 -21.31 -31.17 0.68
N ALA A 543 -22.42 -31.71 0.15
CA ALA A 543 -22.49 -32.10 -1.26
C ALA A 543 -22.53 -30.87 -2.20
N PRO A 544 -21.74 -30.81 -3.29
CA PRO A 544 -21.78 -29.66 -4.20
C PRO A 544 -23.10 -29.52 -4.97
N PHE A 545 -23.80 -30.66 -5.18
CA PHE A 545 -25.05 -30.76 -5.91
C PHE A 545 -26.00 -31.75 -5.23
N LEU A 546 -27.30 -31.47 -5.29
CA LEU A 546 -28.34 -32.39 -4.79
C LEU A 546 -29.31 -32.82 -5.88
N GLU A 547 -29.60 -34.12 -5.88
CA GLU A 547 -30.64 -34.74 -6.71
C GLU A 547 -32.03 -34.58 -6.08
N ASP A 548 -33.07 -34.66 -6.90
CA ASP A 548 -34.46 -34.51 -6.45
C ASP A 548 -34.86 -35.55 -5.40
N ALA A 549 -34.36 -36.79 -5.54
CA ALA A 549 -34.57 -37.85 -4.56
C ALA A 549 -33.95 -37.52 -3.20
N GLN A 550 -32.80 -36.84 -3.18
CA GLN A 550 -32.15 -36.40 -1.94
C GLN A 550 -32.94 -35.27 -1.28
N ILE A 551 -33.37 -34.28 -2.06
CA ILE A 551 -34.20 -33.16 -1.57
C ILE A 551 -35.51 -33.69 -0.98
N GLU A 552 -36.17 -34.62 -1.66
CA GLU A 552 -37.41 -35.23 -1.16
C GLU A 552 -37.17 -36.02 0.13
N ARG A 553 -36.05 -36.76 0.23
CA ARG A 553 -35.67 -37.44 1.47
C ARG A 553 -35.43 -36.45 2.63
N ILE A 554 -34.79 -35.30 2.38
CA ILE A 554 -34.62 -34.26 3.42
C ILE A 554 -35.97 -33.77 3.90
N LYS A 555 -36.92 -33.48 2.98
CA LYS A 555 -38.28 -33.05 3.33
C LYS A 555 -39.03 -34.11 4.14
N GLN A 556 -38.89 -35.38 3.80
CA GLN A 556 -39.47 -36.49 4.56
C GLN A 556 -38.90 -36.60 5.98
N ILE A 557 -37.59 -36.38 6.15
CA ILE A 557 -36.97 -36.35 7.49
C ILE A 557 -37.43 -35.10 8.26
N GLY A 558 -37.48 -33.94 7.60
CA GLY A 558 -37.92 -32.67 8.18
C GLY A 558 -39.39 -32.64 8.60
N ALA A 559 -40.25 -33.43 7.94
CA ALA A 559 -41.65 -33.59 8.33
C ALA A 559 -41.85 -34.39 9.64
N ARG A 560 -40.80 -35.07 10.13
CA ARG A 560 -40.87 -35.84 11.38
C ARG A 560 -40.80 -34.91 12.59
N HIS A 561 -41.40 -35.37 13.68
CA HIS A 561 -41.46 -34.64 14.93
C HIS A 561 -41.12 -35.57 16.08
N TYR A 562 -40.54 -35.02 17.14
CA TYR A 562 -40.36 -35.69 18.41
C TYR A 562 -41.11 -34.94 19.50
N ILE A 563 -41.30 -35.57 20.65
CA ILE A 563 -41.87 -34.92 21.83
C ILE A 563 -40.71 -34.53 22.74
N GLY A 564 -40.58 -33.24 23.01
CA GLY A 564 -39.56 -32.69 23.88
C GLY A 564 -39.74 -33.08 25.35
N VAL A 565 -38.75 -32.73 26.18
CA VAL A 565 -38.77 -32.99 27.62
C VAL A 565 -39.96 -32.30 28.29
N ASP A 566 -40.37 -31.14 27.77
CA ASP A 566 -41.53 -30.36 28.20
C ASP A 566 -42.87 -30.89 27.69
N GLY A 567 -42.86 -32.02 26.97
CA GLY A 567 -44.06 -32.63 26.38
C GLY A 567 -44.54 -31.96 25.09
N LYS A 568 -43.88 -30.92 24.61
CA LYS A 568 -44.27 -30.25 23.36
C LYS A 568 -43.79 -31.03 22.15
N ARG A 569 -44.55 -30.90 21.05
CA ARG A 569 -44.18 -31.46 19.75
C ARG A 569 -43.17 -30.55 19.08
N CYS A 570 -41.96 -31.04 18.88
CA CYS A 570 -40.86 -30.31 18.25
C CYS A 570 -40.53 -30.94 16.88
N PRO A 571 -40.21 -30.13 15.86
CA PRO A 571 -39.78 -30.67 14.57
C PRO A 571 -38.37 -31.29 14.69
N LEU A 572 -38.12 -32.37 13.96
CA LEU A 572 -36.81 -33.02 13.97
C LEU A 572 -35.74 -32.12 13.31
N LEU A 573 -36.10 -31.49 12.19
CA LEU A 573 -35.32 -30.44 11.55
C LEU A 573 -36.11 -29.13 11.61
N THR A 574 -35.43 -28.04 11.91
CA THR A 574 -36.06 -26.71 11.92
C THR A 574 -36.41 -26.27 10.49
N PRO A 575 -37.39 -25.36 10.30
CA PRO A 575 -37.69 -24.81 8.97
C PRO A 575 -36.45 -24.22 8.28
N PHE A 576 -35.62 -23.51 9.05
CA PHE A 576 -34.33 -22.97 8.60
C PHE A 576 -33.39 -24.06 8.09
N GLU A 577 -33.25 -25.17 8.82
CA GLU A 577 -32.38 -26.28 8.43
C GLU A 577 -32.88 -26.95 7.15
N VAL A 578 -34.20 -27.18 7.03
CA VAL A 578 -34.80 -27.79 5.84
C VAL A 578 -34.58 -26.90 4.62
N GLU A 579 -34.83 -25.61 4.72
CA GLU A 579 -34.62 -24.65 3.64
C GLU A 579 -33.18 -24.68 3.13
N ASN A 580 -32.22 -24.56 4.05
CA ASN A 580 -30.80 -24.52 3.72
C ASN A 580 -30.28 -25.87 3.19
N LEU A 581 -30.71 -27.00 3.77
CA LEU A 581 -30.31 -28.33 3.29
C LEU A 581 -30.91 -28.67 1.92
N CYS A 582 -32.03 -28.06 1.53
CA CYS A 582 -32.67 -28.27 0.22
C CYS A 582 -32.06 -27.43 -0.92
N ILE A 583 -31.01 -26.63 -0.66
CA ILE A 583 -30.35 -25.83 -1.69
C ILE A 583 -29.69 -26.76 -2.73
N ARG A 584 -30.24 -26.77 -3.95
CA ARG A 584 -29.82 -27.70 -5.01
C ARG A 584 -28.37 -27.51 -5.46
N ARG A 585 -27.91 -26.26 -5.59
CA ARG A 585 -26.56 -25.88 -6.03
C ARG A 585 -26.02 -24.75 -5.16
N GLY A 586 -24.77 -24.88 -4.72
CA GLY A 586 -24.14 -23.91 -3.83
C GLY A 586 -24.69 -24.00 -2.39
N THR A 587 -24.43 -22.94 -1.63
CA THR A 587 -24.63 -22.90 -0.17
C THR A 587 -25.59 -21.80 0.29
N LEU A 588 -25.84 -20.81 -0.57
CA LEU A 588 -26.67 -19.65 -0.27
C LEU A 588 -28.12 -19.89 -0.66
N ASN A 589 -29.06 -19.53 0.22
CA ASN A 589 -30.48 -19.47 -0.11
C ASN A 589 -30.79 -18.18 -0.93
N PRO A 590 -32.04 -17.99 -1.42
CA PRO A 590 -32.39 -16.83 -2.23
C PRO A 590 -32.14 -15.47 -1.55
N GLU A 591 -32.48 -15.33 -0.27
CA GLU A 591 -32.27 -14.09 0.51
C GLU A 591 -30.76 -13.78 0.68
N GLN A 592 -29.96 -14.80 0.97
CA GLN A 592 -28.52 -14.68 1.07
C GLN A 592 -27.88 -14.32 -0.28
N TRP A 593 -28.40 -14.87 -1.38
CA TRP A 593 -28.00 -14.48 -2.74
C TRP A 593 -28.31 -13.01 -3.03
N GLU A 594 -29.47 -12.50 -2.61
CA GLU A 594 -29.81 -11.09 -2.74
C GLU A 594 -28.84 -10.20 -1.95
N SER A 595 -28.54 -10.59 -0.71
CA SER A 595 -27.52 -9.90 0.09
C SER A 595 -26.14 -9.94 -0.57
N MET A 596 -25.74 -11.06 -1.16
CA MET A 596 -24.48 -11.17 -1.88
C MET A 596 -24.46 -10.26 -3.11
N ARG A 597 -25.48 -10.31 -3.98
CA ARG A 597 -25.58 -9.48 -5.19
C ARG A 597 -25.63 -7.98 -4.90
N SER A 598 -26.10 -7.60 -3.71
CA SER A 598 -26.13 -6.20 -3.29
C SER A 598 -24.75 -5.54 -3.25
N HIS A 599 -23.65 -6.31 -3.17
CA HIS A 599 -22.30 -5.74 -3.11
C HIS A 599 -22.01 -4.88 -4.34
N ALA A 600 -22.42 -5.27 -5.54
CA ALA A 600 -22.15 -4.52 -6.76
C ALA A 600 -22.78 -3.12 -6.71
N ARG A 601 -24.07 -3.03 -6.35
CA ARG A 601 -24.76 -1.74 -6.14
C ARG A 601 -24.13 -0.94 -5.00
N ARG A 602 -23.71 -1.60 -3.92
CA ARG A 602 -23.07 -0.93 -2.78
C ARG A 602 -21.67 -0.42 -3.10
N SER A 603 -20.90 -1.12 -3.94
CA SER A 603 -19.62 -0.65 -4.47
C SER A 603 -19.84 0.69 -5.17
N GLU A 604 -20.80 0.75 -6.10
CA GLU A 604 -21.16 2.00 -6.78
C GLU A 604 -21.52 3.11 -5.78
N GLN A 605 -22.47 2.86 -4.87
CA GLN A 605 -22.95 3.84 -3.89
C GLN A 605 -21.88 4.36 -2.94
N TYR A 606 -20.94 3.51 -2.52
CA TYR A 606 -19.85 3.93 -1.65
C TYR A 606 -18.79 4.72 -2.42
N LEU A 607 -18.47 4.27 -3.64
CA LEU A 607 -17.50 4.95 -4.48
C LEU A 607 -18.03 6.30 -4.97
N GLU A 608 -19.32 6.47 -5.21
CA GLU A 608 -19.94 7.76 -5.58
C GLU A 608 -19.76 8.87 -4.52
N GLN A 609 -19.48 8.51 -3.26
CA GLN A 609 -19.23 9.48 -2.18
C GLN A 609 -17.83 10.09 -2.26
N ILE A 610 -16.92 9.47 -3.01
CA ILE A 610 -15.57 9.98 -3.20
C ILE A 610 -15.63 11.08 -4.27
N PRO A 611 -15.05 12.28 -4.03
CA PRO A 611 -15.04 13.36 -4.99
C PRO A 611 -14.01 13.08 -6.11
N TRP A 612 -14.37 12.18 -7.02
CA TRP A 612 -13.51 11.80 -8.13
C TRP A 612 -13.15 13.01 -9.00
N GLY A 613 -11.87 13.13 -9.34
CA GLY A 613 -11.41 14.05 -10.36
C GLY A 613 -12.02 13.73 -11.73
N LYS A 614 -11.94 14.67 -12.68
CA LYS A 614 -12.49 14.50 -14.04
C LYS A 614 -12.00 13.23 -14.75
N GLU A 615 -10.79 12.78 -14.41
CA GLU A 615 -10.14 11.62 -15.03
C GLU A 615 -10.62 10.27 -14.47
N LEU A 616 -11.30 10.24 -13.33
CA LEU A 616 -11.71 9.01 -12.63
C LEU A 616 -13.22 8.95 -12.36
N LYS A 617 -14.00 9.74 -13.10
CA LYS A 617 -15.43 9.98 -12.83
C LYS A 617 -16.28 8.72 -13.00
N LYS A 618 -15.89 7.79 -13.88
CA LYS A 618 -16.63 6.55 -14.17
C LYS A 618 -16.21 5.38 -13.29
N VAL A 619 -15.25 5.55 -12.36
CA VAL A 619 -14.85 4.48 -11.43
C VAL A 619 -16.07 3.84 -10.74
N PRO A 620 -17.02 4.59 -10.15
CA PRO A 620 -18.16 3.99 -9.47
C PRO A 620 -19.06 3.15 -10.39
N CYS A 621 -19.40 3.66 -11.58
CA CYS A 621 -20.30 2.94 -12.49
C CYS A 621 -19.62 1.71 -13.12
N ILE A 622 -18.32 1.78 -13.42
CA ILE A 622 -17.58 0.62 -13.94
C ILE A 622 -17.47 -0.47 -12.86
N ALA A 623 -17.07 -0.08 -11.65
CA ALA A 623 -16.99 -0.97 -10.49
C ALA A 623 -18.36 -1.57 -10.15
N GLY A 624 -19.44 -0.78 -10.20
CA GLY A 624 -20.79 -1.24 -9.86
C GLY A 624 -21.41 -2.21 -10.88
N ALA A 625 -21.03 -2.09 -12.14
CA ALA A 625 -21.64 -2.85 -13.24
C ALA A 625 -20.86 -4.12 -13.62
N HIS A 626 -19.79 -4.49 -12.91
CA HIS A 626 -18.89 -5.60 -13.29
C HIS A 626 -19.57 -6.99 -13.35
N HIS A 627 -20.81 -7.13 -12.87
CA HIS A 627 -21.62 -8.34 -12.97
C HIS A 627 -22.77 -8.25 -13.98
N GLU A 628 -22.85 -7.17 -14.76
CA GLU A 628 -23.78 -7.05 -15.87
C GLU A 628 -23.42 -8.03 -17.00
N LYS A 629 -24.44 -8.50 -17.73
CA LYS A 629 -24.31 -9.48 -18.81
C LYS A 629 -25.04 -8.99 -20.04
N LEU A 630 -24.55 -9.31 -21.23
CA LEU A 630 -25.10 -8.76 -22.48
C LEU A 630 -26.59 -9.11 -22.72
N ASP A 631 -27.05 -10.23 -22.15
CA ASP A 631 -28.43 -10.72 -22.22
C ASP A 631 -29.38 -10.09 -21.18
N GLY A 632 -28.89 -9.20 -20.32
CA GLY A 632 -29.67 -8.59 -19.24
C GLY A 632 -29.89 -9.49 -18.01
N SER A 633 -29.30 -10.69 -17.98
CA SER A 633 -29.38 -11.60 -16.81
C SER A 633 -28.43 -11.21 -15.67
N GLY A 634 -27.58 -10.21 -15.90
CA GLY A 634 -26.65 -9.65 -14.92
C GLY A 634 -27.32 -8.77 -13.87
N TYR A 635 -26.49 -8.19 -13.01
CA TYR A 635 -26.92 -7.31 -11.91
C TYR A 635 -25.86 -6.21 -11.69
N PRO A 636 -26.18 -5.08 -11.04
CA PRO A 636 -27.39 -4.77 -10.27
C PRO A 636 -28.58 -4.19 -11.04
N ASN A 637 -28.38 -3.71 -12.27
CA ASN A 637 -29.35 -2.93 -13.03
C ASN A 637 -29.98 -3.74 -14.19
N GLY A 638 -29.38 -4.86 -14.59
CA GLY A 638 -29.89 -5.71 -15.67
C GLY A 638 -29.70 -5.04 -17.04
N LEU A 639 -28.54 -4.41 -17.23
CA LEU A 639 -28.19 -3.72 -18.47
C LEU A 639 -28.08 -4.74 -19.61
N VAL A 640 -28.41 -4.31 -20.82
CA VAL A 640 -28.27 -5.13 -22.03
C VAL A 640 -27.10 -4.62 -22.87
N GLY A 641 -26.56 -5.47 -23.75
CA GLY A 641 -25.28 -5.24 -24.42
C GLY A 641 -24.93 -3.77 -24.74
N PRO A 642 -25.70 -3.04 -25.56
CA PRO A 642 -25.41 -1.65 -25.94
C PRO A 642 -25.25 -0.67 -24.78
N ASP A 643 -25.88 -0.93 -23.63
CA ASP A 643 -25.84 -0.08 -22.44
C ASP A 643 -24.64 -0.39 -21.53
N ILE A 644 -23.93 -1.49 -21.78
CA ILE A 644 -22.77 -1.91 -21.01
C ILE A 644 -21.49 -1.38 -21.66
N LEU A 645 -20.79 -0.52 -20.94
CA LEU A 645 -19.49 0.04 -21.33
C LEU A 645 -18.47 -1.06 -21.68
N PRO A 646 -17.62 -0.88 -22.69
CA PRO A 646 -16.54 -1.84 -23.01
C PRO A 646 -15.63 -2.12 -21.82
N GLN A 647 -15.35 -1.10 -20.99
CA GLN A 647 -14.62 -1.22 -19.72
C GLN A 647 -15.22 -2.28 -18.80
N VAL A 648 -16.54 -2.24 -18.64
CA VAL A 648 -17.29 -3.16 -17.79
C VAL A 648 -17.22 -4.58 -18.35
N ARG A 649 -17.46 -4.75 -19.66
CA ARG A 649 -17.40 -6.07 -20.31
C ARG A 649 -16.03 -6.74 -20.12
N MET A 650 -14.95 -5.97 -20.26
CA MET A 650 -13.59 -6.47 -20.05
C MET A 650 -13.33 -6.84 -18.58
N LEU A 651 -13.76 -6.00 -17.64
CA LEU A 651 -13.66 -6.28 -16.21
C LEU A 651 -14.44 -7.56 -15.82
N THR A 652 -15.67 -7.73 -16.32
CA THR A 652 -16.48 -8.94 -16.10
C THR A 652 -15.76 -10.20 -16.59
N ILE A 653 -15.16 -10.17 -17.78
CA ILE A 653 -14.42 -11.31 -18.34
C ILE A 653 -13.18 -11.63 -17.47
N ALA A 654 -12.42 -10.61 -17.08
CA ALA A 654 -11.22 -10.75 -16.27
C ALA A 654 -11.53 -11.30 -14.85
N ASP A 655 -12.59 -10.80 -14.22
CA ASP A 655 -13.07 -11.26 -12.92
C ASP A 655 -13.49 -12.73 -12.97
N ILE A 656 -14.34 -13.12 -13.94
CA ILE A 656 -14.75 -14.52 -14.12
C ILE A 656 -13.53 -15.41 -14.36
N PHE A 657 -12.56 -14.97 -15.16
CA PHE A 657 -11.35 -15.74 -15.41
C PHE A 657 -10.52 -15.95 -14.14
N ASP A 658 -10.27 -14.89 -13.35
CA ASP A 658 -9.53 -15.03 -12.09
C ASP A 658 -10.27 -15.94 -11.11
N ALA A 659 -11.59 -15.76 -10.96
CA ALA A 659 -12.42 -16.58 -10.08
C ALA A 659 -12.43 -18.07 -10.46
N LEU A 660 -12.31 -18.41 -11.74
CA LEU A 660 -12.24 -19.80 -12.22
C LEU A 660 -10.85 -20.42 -12.04
N THR A 661 -9.80 -19.61 -12.07
CA THR A 661 -8.40 -20.05 -12.04
C THR A 661 -7.76 -19.96 -10.64
N ALA A 662 -8.44 -19.36 -9.67
CA ALA A 662 -8.03 -19.27 -8.27
C ALA A 662 -7.97 -20.65 -7.60
N ALA A 663 -6.82 -20.98 -6.97
CA ALA A 663 -6.50 -22.30 -6.40
C ALA A 663 -7.04 -22.53 -4.98
N ASP A 664 -7.55 -21.49 -4.34
CA ASP A 664 -7.81 -21.34 -2.91
C ASP A 664 -9.30 -21.44 -2.52
N ARG A 665 -10.22 -21.70 -3.47
CA ARG A 665 -11.64 -21.88 -3.13
C ARG A 665 -11.90 -23.26 -2.47
N PRO A 666 -12.47 -23.33 -1.26
CA PRO A 666 -12.63 -24.59 -0.51
C PRO A 666 -13.50 -25.65 -1.20
N TYR A 667 -14.34 -25.22 -2.16
CA TYR A 667 -15.40 -26.04 -2.77
C TYR A 667 -15.12 -26.46 -4.21
N ARG A 668 -13.99 -26.05 -4.81
CA ARG A 668 -13.66 -26.39 -6.21
C ARG A 668 -12.16 -26.38 -6.45
N LYS A 669 -11.63 -27.42 -7.11
CA LYS A 669 -10.26 -27.38 -7.65
C LYS A 669 -10.17 -26.27 -8.71
N ALA A 670 -9.10 -25.47 -8.67
CA ALA A 670 -8.80 -24.48 -9.70
C ALA A 670 -8.93 -25.08 -11.10
N ALA A 671 -9.61 -24.37 -11.99
CA ALA A 671 -9.59 -24.72 -13.41
C ALA A 671 -8.22 -24.36 -14.00
N THR A 672 -7.76 -25.14 -14.97
CA THR A 672 -6.64 -24.72 -15.82
C THR A 672 -7.06 -23.49 -16.63
N ALA A 673 -6.08 -22.71 -17.11
CA ALA A 673 -6.35 -21.56 -18.00
C ALA A 673 -7.26 -21.95 -19.18
N ASP A 674 -6.96 -23.07 -19.84
CA ASP A 674 -7.80 -23.61 -20.91
C ASP A 674 -9.21 -23.98 -20.45
N GLY A 675 -9.34 -24.49 -19.22
CA GLY A 675 -10.64 -24.78 -18.60
C GLY A 675 -11.47 -23.53 -18.39
N ALA A 676 -10.86 -22.46 -17.86
CA ALA A 676 -11.51 -21.18 -17.68
C ALA A 676 -11.92 -20.55 -19.01
N VAL A 677 -11.02 -20.55 -20.01
CA VAL A 677 -11.31 -20.07 -21.37
C VAL A 677 -12.47 -20.83 -22.01
N ARG A 678 -12.57 -22.15 -21.84
CA ARG A 678 -13.72 -22.92 -22.33
C ARG A 678 -15.03 -22.45 -21.71
N VAL A 679 -15.04 -22.16 -20.40
CA VAL A 679 -16.24 -21.63 -19.72
C VAL A 679 -16.61 -20.24 -20.24
N LEU A 680 -15.62 -19.36 -20.44
CA LEU A 680 -15.85 -18.03 -21.01
C LEU A 680 -16.46 -18.11 -22.42
N ARG A 681 -15.95 -19.00 -23.27
CA ARG A 681 -16.51 -19.24 -24.62
C ARG A 681 -17.94 -19.76 -24.58
N MET A 682 -18.26 -20.68 -23.66
CA MET A 682 -19.64 -21.15 -23.48
C MET A 682 -20.58 -20.02 -23.04
N GLU A 683 -20.17 -19.17 -22.10
CA GLU A 683 -20.98 -18.02 -21.68
C GLU A 683 -21.12 -16.96 -22.79
N ALA A 684 -20.12 -16.84 -23.68
CA ALA A 684 -20.23 -16.00 -24.88
C ALA A 684 -21.19 -16.58 -25.94
N GLU A 685 -21.21 -17.91 -26.12
CA GLU A 685 -22.19 -18.59 -26.99
C GLU A 685 -23.63 -18.40 -26.51
N ASP A 686 -23.83 -18.36 -25.19
CA ASP A 686 -25.10 -18.03 -24.53
C ASP A 686 -25.45 -16.52 -24.60
N ASN A 687 -24.64 -15.69 -25.28
CA ASN A 687 -24.80 -14.24 -25.38
C ASN A 687 -24.78 -13.52 -24.01
N LYS A 688 -24.09 -14.07 -23.01
CA LYS A 688 -23.89 -13.42 -21.71
C LYS A 688 -22.63 -12.55 -21.69
N LEU A 689 -21.59 -13.00 -22.40
CA LEU A 689 -20.32 -12.31 -22.56
C LEU A 689 -20.10 -11.90 -24.02
N ASP A 690 -19.29 -10.87 -24.22
CA ASP A 690 -18.94 -10.38 -25.55
C ASP A 690 -17.98 -11.34 -26.26
N LYS A 691 -18.44 -11.90 -27.39
CA LYS A 691 -17.71 -12.95 -28.11
C LYS A 691 -16.38 -12.48 -28.66
N ASP A 692 -16.33 -11.27 -29.20
CA ASP A 692 -15.11 -10.73 -29.81
C ASP A 692 -14.08 -10.43 -28.72
N LEU A 693 -14.52 -9.85 -27.60
CA LEU A 693 -13.68 -9.62 -26.43
C LEU A 693 -13.17 -10.95 -25.84
N VAL A 694 -14.02 -11.96 -25.67
CA VAL A 694 -13.61 -13.27 -25.13
C VAL A 694 -12.54 -13.93 -26.02
N GLU A 695 -12.64 -13.83 -27.34
CA GLU A 695 -11.61 -14.39 -28.24
C GLU A 695 -10.29 -13.61 -28.16
N VAL A 696 -10.32 -12.28 -28.07
CA VAL A 696 -9.10 -11.48 -27.85
C VAL A 696 -8.46 -11.85 -26.52
N PHE A 697 -9.25 -11.95 -25.45
CA PHE A 697 -8.77 -12.33 -24.13
C PHE A 697 -8.09 -13.70 -24.17
N ALA A 698 -8.77 -14.70 -24.73
CA ALA A 698 -8.28 -16.07 -24.80
C ALA A 698 -7.00 -16.22 -25.66
N LEU A 699 -6.93 -15.54 -26.81
CA LEU A 699 -5.85 -15.75 -27.78
C LEU A 699 -4.64 -14.83 -27.57
N ARG A 700 -4.84 -13.65 -26.98
CA ARG A 700 -3.79 -12.63 -26.87
C ARG A 700 -3.45 -12.22 -25.45
N VAL A 701 -4.42 -12.24 -24.52
CA VAL A 701 -4.19 -11.83 -23.13
C VAL A 701 -3.70 -13.01 -22.30
N VAL A 702 -4.46 -14.11 -22.25
CA VAL A 702 -4.12 -15.30 -21.45
C VAL A 702 -2.69 -15.81 -21.66
N PRO A 703 -2.14 -15.86 -22.90
CA PRO A 703 -0.74 -16.28 -23.11
C PRO A 703 0.31 -15.34 -22.52
N LYS A 704 -0.01 -14.06 -22.32
CA LYS A 704 0.88 -13.08 -21.69
C LYS A 704 0.82 -13.13 -20.16
N LEU A 705 -0.21 -13.75 -19.58
CA LEU A 705 -0.39 -13.83 -18.14
C LEU A 705 0.61 -14.83 -17.55
N ASN A 706 1.39 -14.39 -16.56
CA ASN A 706 2.28 -15.27 -15.81
C ASN A 706 1.48 -16.11 -14.81
N LEU A 707 1.03 -17.28 -15.24
CA LEU A 707 0.26 -18.22 -14.41
C LEU A 707 1.16 -19.21 -13.65
N SER A 708 2.50 -19.09 -13.77
CA SER A 708 3.49 -20.08 -13.31
C SER A 708 3.66 -20.21 -11.79
N GLY A 709 3.02 -19.35 -11.01
CA GLY A 709 3.11 -19.32 -9.53
C GLY A 709 1.82 -19.66 -8.79
N ARG A 710 0.87 -20.31 -9.47
CA ARG A 710 -0.49 -20.60 -8.96
C ARG A 710 -0.66 -22.04 -8.51
#